data_AF-A0A967GM84-F1
#
_entry.id   AF-A0A967GM84-F1
#
_cell.length_a   1.000
_cell.length_b   1.000
_cell.length_c   1.000
_cell.angle_alpha   90.00
_cell.angle_beta   90.00
_cell.angle_gamma   90.00
#
_symmetry.space_group_name_H-M   'P 1'
#
loop_
_entity.id
_entity.type
_entity.pdbx_description
1 polymer ?
#
loop_
_entity_poly.entity_id
_entity_poly.type
_entity_poly.pdbx_seq_one_letter_code
_entity_poly.pdbx_strand_id
1 'polypeptide(L)'
;MRLAKSAFNELIREPTLVSVSYNQALGLVDEGAIWLDVRFPDEHQATGIPGSTNLPLNALRSKMRSLDAEKRYVVYCDTGGRSSAGAFLLAQRGFDACYLAGGLMHSPNGAGAKDTASTKSQARKPAITVPDRRNSSAPPTRRAAHAPRDRRSTELAAGHAQRMAQELAAVKRELEQALKLKSEAEDARQAVERAMKERLRREHEKIEADALQAKKAIEESQRLKKEILKIRQAAEKEENARAGRQRDFDRNTADSEKRLFEEKKRLEADFQKTAKALADLEQERKRAEAKLREEMAALEKRTEETQRRLATAEKQKAEAENARRAAEEAMEDSLRTTRAQLEADAKLQKEAAVELARLKKEVEEARSAMELERNRKRMREDELRNFRQETETRLQQEEKRLKAEQTRHEENLARLAKMRESAEREIREEREALKRASEEASKRLAQAQQLEQELESARRETESSVQRKREELRALEERLRADEKKMMQRVQDTLSVERQKLEAELAGSREALARAQKQAREAAEAERRAAEQEAERVIAEYKNAHQSVLAGELEKLRAQRMQLEAEAERAQRTLAEAQRIQREAQKNQKNAQRELEKLRSSEKRSGQEKAKLTARIHELEEQFSRASHEFEATERARQVAEAARDATAAELERQQEEEDRLLDDRQRIIGPDKLAELKRMRDRLVGDSQGGKRRKKA
;
A
#
# COMPACT_ATOMS: atom_id res chain seq x y z
N MET A 1 34.33 -22.09 34.48
CA MET A 1 33.79 -22.59 35.77
C MET A 1 32.28 -22.35 35.84
N ARG A 2 31.51 -23.24 36.49
CA ARG A 2 30.13 -22.97 36.94
C ARG A 2 30.08 -23.21 38.46
N LEU A 3 29.81 -22.16 39.23
CA LEU A 3 29.58 -22.27 40.67
C LEU A 3 28.17 -22.83 40.93
N ALA A 4 27.99 -23.58 42.02
CA ALA A 4 26.67 -23.95 42.51
C ALA A 4 25.89 -22.70 42.93
N LYS A 5 24.55 -22.73 42.85
CA LYS A 5 23.70 -21.56 43.15
C LYS A 5 23.86 -21.04 44.58
N SER A 6 24.16 -21.92 45.55
CA SER A 6 24.56 -21.55 46.92
C SER A 6 25.88 -20.77 46.91
N ALA A 7 26.96 -21.44 46.52
CA ALA A 7 28.33 -20.89 46.46
C ALA A 7 28.44 -19.60 45.64
N PHE A 8 27.62 -19.40 44.61
CA PHE A 8 27.56 -18.15 43.85
C PHE A 8 26.96 -16.98 44.64
N ASN A 9 25.94 -17.21 45.48
CA ASN A 9 25.42 -16.14 46.34
C ASN A 9 26.43 -15.82 47.45
N GLU A 10 26.92 -16.85 48.12
CA GLU A 10 27.84 -16.79 49.26
C GLU A 10 29.19 -16.13 48.92
N LEU A 11 29.87 -16.57 47.85
CA LEU A 11 31.22 -16.11 47.50
C LEU A 11 31.28 -14.82 46.67
N ILE A 12 30.17 -14.36 46.09
CA ILE A 12 30.17 -13.23 45.13
C ILE A 12 29.09 -12.19 45.43
N ARG A 13 27.88 -12.60 45.85
CA ARG A 13 26.74 -11.69 46.00
C ARG A 13 26.68 -11.03 47.37
N GLU A 14 26.89 -11.81 48.43
CA GLU A 14 26.87 -11.32 49.82
C GLU A 14 28.02 -10.35 50.15
N PRO A 15 29.31 -10.61 49.81
CA PRO A 15 30.40 -9.67 50.11
C PRO A 15 30.38 -8.38 49.27
N THR A 16 29.46 -8.24 48.31
CA THR A 16 29.40 -7.10 47.37
C THR A 16 28.13 -6.26 47.50
N LEU A 17 27.11 -6.69 48.28
CA LEU A 17 25.80 -6.01 48.34
C LEU A 17 25.35 -5.73 49.77
N VAL A 18 25.38 -4.46 50.15
CA VAL A 18 24.81 -4.00 51.43
C VAL A 18 23.28 -4.04 51.35
N SER A 19 22.67 -4.91 52.17
CA SER A 19 21.22 -4.92 52.39
C SER A 19 20.87 -4.10 53.64
N VAL A 20 19.84 -3.25 53.55
CA VAL A 20 19.40 -2.38 54.65
C VAL A 20 17.93 -2.61 54.99
N SER A 21 17.60 -2.54 56.28
CA SER A 21 16.21 -2.52 56.73
C SER A 21 15.55 -1.16 56.43
N TYR A 22 14.21 -1.09 56.44
CA TYR A 22 13.48 0.14 56.14
C TYR A 22 13.86 1.33 57.04
N ASN A 23 14.10 1.09 58.34
CA ASN A 23 14.47 2.14 59.29
C ASN A 23 15.92 2.64 59.08
N GLN A 24 16.85 1.73 58.73
CA GLN A 24 18.22 2.11 58.36
C GLN A 24 18.24 2.86 57.01
N ALA A 25 17.39 2.46 56.07
CA ALA A 25 17.21 3.12 54.79
C ALA A 25 16.65 4.54 54.93
N LEU A 26 15.71 4.78 55.85
CA LEU A 26 15.26 6.13 56.19
C LEU A 26 16.41 6.98 56.72
N GLY A 27 17.16 6.50 57.72
CA GLY A 27 18.33 7.24 58.25
C GLY A 27 19.37 7.57 57.17
N LEU A 28 19.66 6.65 56.26
CA LEU A 28 20.55 6.91 55.12
C LEU A 28 20.00 7.99 54.16
N VAL A 29 18.68 8.10 54.02
CA VAL A 29 18.04 9.13 53.17
C VAL A 29 17.98 10.49 53.89
N ASP A 30 17.82 10.50 55.21
CA ASP A 30 18.00 11.70 56.05
C ASP A 30 19.46 12.19 56.03
N GLU A 31 20.43 11.28 55.91
CA GLU A 31 21.86 11.55 55.62
C GLU A 31 22.12 11.98 54.15
N GLY A 32 21.10 11.99 53.28
CA GLY A 32 21.17 12.49 51.90
C GLY A 32 21.21 11.44 50.78
N ALA A 33 21.03 10.15 51.08
CA ALA A 33 20.87 9.11 50.05
C ALA A 33 19.54 9.26 49.29
N ILE A 34 19.48 8.74 48.06
CA ILE A 34 18.30 8.83 47.19
C ILE A 34 17.60 7.48 47.07
N TRP A 35 16.30 7.42 47.34
CA TRP A 35 15.45 6.27 47.04
C TRP A 35 15.33 6.03 45.53
N LEU A 36 15.62 4.81 45.08
CA LEU A 36 15.57 4.41 43.66
C LEU A 36 14.59 3.24 43.46
N ASP A 37 13.46 3.51 42.82
CA ASP A 37 12.42 2.52 42.52
C ASP A 37 12.71 1.82 41.18
N VAL A 38 13.07 0.54 41.19
CA VAL A 38 13.42 -0.22 39.96
C VAL A 38 12.25 -1.01 39.38
N ARG A 39 11.02 -0.74 39.83
CA ARG A 39 9.77 -1.28 39.28
C ARG A 39 9.35 -0.52 38.00
N PHE A 40 8.33 -0.99 37.30
CA PHE A 40 7.78 -0.29 36.15
C PHE A 40 7.11 1.04 36.56
N PRO A 41 7.00 2.03 35.65
CA PRO A 41 6.45 3.34 35.99
C PRO A 41 5.04 3.27 36.57
N ASP A 42 4.19 2.36 36.07
CA ASP A 42 2.82 2.17 36.52
C ASP A 42 2.75 1.65 37.97
N GLU A 43 3.68 0.76 38.36
CA GLU A 43 3.79 0.24 39.73
C GLU A 43 4.22 1.34 40.71
N HIS A 44 5.13 2.21 40.27
CA HIS A 44 5.61 3.36 41.02
C HIS A 44 4.56 4.48 41.13
N GLN A 45 3.79 4.76 40.08
CA GLN A 45 2.66 5.71 40.15
C GLN A 45 1.57 5.25 41.12
N ALA A 46 1.37 3.92 41.26
CA ALA A 46 0.39 3.36 42.18
C ALA A 46 0.90 3.26 43.63
N THR A 47 2.19 3.00 43.85
CA THR A 47 2.73 2.62 45.19
C THR A 47 4.19 3.07 45.42
N GLY A 48 4.64 4.18 44.85
CA GLY A 48 5.99 4.70 45.04
C GLY A 48 6.23 5.28 46.45
N ILE A 49 7.47 5.22 46.93
CA ILE A 49 7.89 5.99 48.11
C ILE A 49 7.96 7.48 47.69
N PRO A 50 7.35 8.42 48.42
CA PRO A 50 7.44 9.85 48.11
C PRO A 50 8.89 10.32 48.01
N GLY A 51 9.21 11.11 46.98
CA GLY A 51 10.57 11.59 46.70
C GLY A 51 11.51 10.56 46.04
N SER A 52 11.08 9.31 45.83
CA SER A 52 11.89 8.32 45.11
C SER A 52 11.94 8.55 43.60
N THR A 53 13.09 8.26 43.00
CA THR A 53 13.29 8.31 41.54
C THR A 53 12.94 6.95 40.93
N ASN A 54 11.98 6.89 40.00
CA ASN A 54 11.73 5.66 39.24
C ASN A 54 12.75 5.46 38.12
N LEU A 55 13.48 4.34 38.17
CA LEU A 55 14.37 3.92 37.09
C LEU A 55 14.25 2.40 36.87
N PRO A 56 13.27 1.96 36.05
CA PRO A 56 12.93 0.54 35.89
C PRO A 56 14.14 -0.34 35.55
N LEU A 57 14.22 -1.53 36.15
CA LEU A 57 15.41 -2.41 36.07
C LEU A 57 15.85 -2.74 34.64
N ASN A 58 14.92 -2.82 33.68
CA ASN A 58 15.21 -3.02 32.26
C ASN A 58 15.86 -1.79 31.58
N ALA A 59 15.54 -0.57 32.04
CA ALA A 59 16.13 0.68 31.58
C ALA A 59 17.38 1.10 32.35
N LEU A 60 17.59 0.58 33.57
CA LEU A 60 18.69 0.95 34.47
C LEU A 60 20.07 0.90 33.78
N ARG A 61 20.35 -0.16 32.98
CA ARG A 61 21.63 -0.30 32.26
C ARG A 61 21.89 0.76 31.18
N SER A 62 20.84 1.33 30.56
CA SER A 62 20.98 2.35 29.52
C SER A 62 20.86 3.77 30.07
N LYS A 63 20.12 3.96 31.17
CA LYS A 63 19.84 5.27 31.77
C LYS A 63 20.63 5.61 33.03
N MET A 64 21.41 4.69 33.61
CA MET A 64 22.31 4.97 34.77
C MET A 64 23.25 6.18 34.60
N ARG A 65 23.49 6.67 33.37
CA ARG A 65 24.23 7.92 33.11
C ARG A 65 23.49 9.20 33.53
N SER A 66 22.21 9.12 33.89
CA SER A 66 21.45 10.22 34.50
C SER A 66 21.31 10.10 36.02
N LEU A 67 22.07 9.18 36.65
CA LEU A 67 22.27 9.13 38.09
C LEU A 67 23.54 9.87 38.46
N ASP A 68 23.57 10.40 39.67
CA ASP A 68 24.66 11.19 40.23
C ASP A 68 25.67 10.27 40.90
N ALA A 69 26.92 10.25 40.41
CA ALA A 69 27.92 9.28 40.87
C ALA A 69 28.43 9.55 42.31
N GLU A 70 28.23 10.77 42.82
CA GLU A 70 28.67 11.15 44.17
C GLU A 70 27.63 10.82 45.25
N LYS A 71 26.44 10.33 44.87
CA LYS A 71 25.32 10.08 45.79
C LYS A 71 25.07 8.60 46.04
N ARG A 72 24.81 8.27 47.32
CA ARG A 72 24.36 6.94 47.73
C ARG A 72 22.91 6.70 47.29
N TYR A 73 22.63 5.51 46.76
CA TYR A 73 21.28 5.11 46.34
C TYR A 73 20.73 3.96 47.20
N VAL A 74 19.48 4.11 47.65
CA VAL A 74 18.73 3.03 48.30
C VAL A 74 17.77 2.42 47.29
N VAL A 75 18.14 1.28 46.72
CA VAL A 75 17.39 0.61 45.67
C VAL A 75 16.26 -0.23 46.25
N TYR A 76 15.03 -0.08 45.77
CA TYR A 76 13.89 -0.89 46.23
C TYR A 76 12.96 -1.38 45.10
N CYS A 77 12.23 -2.43 45.45
CA CYS A 77 11.10 -3.01 44.72
C CYS A 77 10.21 -3.73 45.76
N ASP A 78 9.20 -4.47 45.33
CA ASP A 78 8.18 -5.05 46.22
C ASP A 78 8.75 -6.14 47.15
N THR A 79 9.61 -7.02 46.63
CA THR A 79 10.09 -8.24 47.32
C THR A 79 11.62 -8.35 47.50
N GLY A 80 12.37 -7.26 47.29
CA GLY A 80 13.84 -7.27 47.30
C GLY A 80 14.54 -7.93 46.10
N GLY A 81 13.81 -8.73 45.30
CA GLY A 81 14.38 -9.48 44.17
C GLY A 81 14.89 -8.62 43.01
N ARG A 82 14.10 -7.62 42.57
CA ARG A 82 14.51 -6.67 41.51
C ARG A 82 15.54 -5.67 42.02
N SER A 83 15.45 -5.23 43.28
CA SER A 83 16.34 -4.21 43.84
C SER A 83 17.75 -4.72 44.13
N SER A 84 17.92 -5.94 44.66
CA SER A 84 19.25 -6.53 44.82
C SER A 84 19.99 -6.73 43.50
N ALA A 85 19.26 -7.03 42.41
CA ALA A 85 19.82 -7.02 41.05
C ALA A 85 20.14 -5.60 40.55
N GLY A 86 19.31 -4.60 40.89
CA GLY A 86 19.56 -3.19 40.57
C GLY A 86 20.81 -2.63 41.26
N ALA A 87 20.93 -2.83 42.57
CA ALA A 87 22.10 -2.43 43.36
C ALA A 87 23.39 -3.10 42.84
N PHE A 88 23.35 -4.39 42.46
CA PHE A 88 24.50 -5.05 41.83
C PHE A 88 24.93 -4.39 40.51
N LEU A 89 23.98 -3.96 39.67
CA LEU A 89 24.28 -3.26 38.41
C LEU A 89 24.84 -1.84 38.61
N LEU A 90 24.58 -1.22 39.76
CA LEU A 90 25.11 0.08 40.16
C LEU A 90 26.49 -0.05 40.80
N ALA A 91 26.66 -0.99 41.74
CA ALA A 91 27.95 -1.32 42.35
C ALA A 91 28.99 -1.78 41.32
N GLN A 92 28.60 -2.57 40.32
CA GLN A 92 29.46 -2.95 39.17
C GLN A 92 29.91 -1.76 38.30
N ARG A 93 29.41 -0.55 38.58
CA ARG A 93 29.71 0.70 37.87
C ARG A 93 30.23 1.81 38.78
N GLY A 94 30.58 1.47 40.03
CA GLY A 94 31.20 2.40 40.98
C GLY A 94 30.23 3.33 41.70
N PHE A 95 28.91 3.15 41.56
CA PHE A 95 27.92 3.87 42.36
C PHE A 95 27.80 3.22 43.76
N ASP A 96 27.76 4.04 44.80
CA ASP A 96 27.40 3.60 46.16
C ASP A 96 25.90 3.26 46.19
N ALA A 97 25.56 1.98 46.30
CA ALA A 97 24.19 1.49 46.21
C ALA A 97 23.93 0.33 47.19
N CYS A 98 23.02 0.54 48.13
CA CYS A 98 22.45 -0.50 48.98
C CYS A 98 21.04 -0.88 48.48
N TYR A 99 20.47 -1.99 48.98
CA TYR A 99 19.10 -2.39 48.64
C TYR A 99 18.23 -2.63 49.86
N LEU A 100 16.95 -2.26 49.76
CA LEU A 100 15.96 -2.50 50.80
C LEU A 100 15.69 -4.02 50.94
N ALA A 101 16.04 -4.57 52.09
CA ALA A 101 15.78 -5.96 52.46
C ALA A 101 14.27 -6.21 52.59
N GLY A 102 13.78 -7.35 52.07
CA GLY A 102 12.35 -7.67 51.99
C GLY A 102 11.55 -6.84 50.97
N GLY A 103 12.01 -5.64 50.62
CA GLY A 103 11.34 -4.74 49.70
C GLY A 103 10.16 -3.98 50.33
N LEU A 104 9.34 -3.34 49.49
CA LEU A 104 8.21 -2.52 49.92
C LEU A 104 7.14 -3.34 50.69
N MET A 105 7.03 -4.66 50.43
CA MET A 105 6.15 -5.56 51.19
C MET A 105 6.62 -5.84 52.64
N HIS A 106 7.80 -5.34 53.04
CA HIS A 106 8.27 -5.30 54.43
C HIS A 106 8.43 -3.86 54.96
N SER A 107 7.94 -2.86 54.23
CA SER A 107 7.77 -1.50 54.75
C SER A 107 6.50 -1.41 55.62
N PRO A 108 6.49 -0.62 56.71
CA PRO A 108 5.28 -0.39 57.53
C PRO A 108 4.10 0.21 56.74
N ASN A 109 4.33 0.82 55.57
CA ASN A 109 3.27 1.32 54.68
C ASN A 109 2.70 0.25 53.72
N GLY A 110 3.03 -1.04 53.90
CA GLY A 110 2.59 -2.16 53.07
C GLY A 110 1.08 -2.50 53.12
N ALA A 111 0.21 -1.57 53.53
CA ALA A 111 -1.23 -1.79 53.71
C ALA A 111 -2.11 -0.55 53.41
N GLY A 112 -2.23 -0.20 52.13
CA GLY A 112 -3.46 0.40 51.56
C GLY A 112 -3.87 1.81 52.00
N ALA A 113 -3.23 2.85 51.46
CA ALA A 113 -3.84 4.18 51.33
C ALA A 113 -4.68 4.23 50.03
N LYS A 114 -5.97 4.60 50.13
CA LYS A 114 -6.90 4.75 48.99
C LYS A 114 -7.63 6.09 49.01
N ASP A 115 -6.94 7.15 48.57
CA ASP A 115 -7.57 8.45 48.36
C ASP A 115 -8.20 8.57 46.97
N THR A 116 -9.43 8.05 46.82
CA THR A 116 -10.26 8.26 45.62
C THR A 116 -11.21 9.44 45.81
N ALA A 117 -10.73 10.65 45.55
CA ALA A 117 -11.54 11.87 45.63
C ALA A 117 -11.95 12.41 44.25
N SER A 118 -13.17 12.10 43.79
CA SER A 118 -14.03 13.10 43.13
C SER A 118 -15.50 12.64 42.99
N THR A 119 -16.36 13.25 43.79
CA THR A 119 -17.66 13.80 43.40
C THR A 119 -18.61 12.94 42.54
N LYS A 120 -19.45 12.13 43.20
CA LYS A 120 -20.85 11.95 42.77
C LYS A 120 -21.76 12.82 43.63
N SER A 121 -22.42 13.80 43.05
CA SER A 121 -23.52 14.52 43.69
C SER A 121 -24.51 15.06 42.66
N GLN A 122 -25.74 14.53 42.69
CA GLN A 122 -26.96 15.30 42.50
C GLN A 122 -28.18 14.40 42.74
N ALA A 123 -28.97 14.73 43.75
CA ALA A 123 -30.26 14.13 44.01
C ALA A 123 -31.18 15.17 44.66
N ARG A 124 -32.33 15.46 44.03
CA ARG A 124 -33.63 15.79 44.66
C ARG A 124 -34.67 16.28 43.64
N LYS A 125 -35.85 15.65 43.68
CA LYS A 125 -37.17 16.31 43.58
C LYS A 125 -37.67 16.52 45.03
N PRO A 126 -38.62 17.44 45.32
CA PRO A 126 -40.05 17.16 45.10
C PRO A 126 -40.90 18.38 44.68
N ALA A 127 -42.23 18.18 44.63
CA ALA A 127 -43.27 19.02 44.02
C ALA A 127 -43.90 20.09 44.95
N ILE A 128 -44.76 20.94 44.36
CA ILE A 128 -46.04 21.51 44.87
C ILE A 128 -46.73 22.20 43.65
N THR A 129 -47.88 21.77 43.10
CA THR A 129 -49.32 21.83 43.51
C THR A 129 -50.03 23.17 43.18
N VAL A 130 -51.17 23.10 42.45
CA VAL A 130 -52.46 23.87 42.59
C VAL A 130 -53.29 23.85 41.26
N PRO A 131 -54.64 23.68 41.29
CA PRO A 131 -55.51 23.68 40.08
C PRO A 131 -56.66 24.73 40.08
N ASP A 132 -57.37 24.91 38.94
CA ASP A 132 -58.79 25.38 38.90
C ASP A 132 -59.55 24.92 37.62
N ARG A 133 -60.87 25.19 37.55
CA ARG A 133 -61.89 24.75 36.57
C ARG A 133 -62.53 25.92 35.79
N ARG A 134 -63.43 25.57 34.83
CA ARG A 134 -64.55 26.34 34.17
C ARG A 134 -64.25 26.73 32.70
N ASN A 135 -65.21 26.83 31.75
CA ASN A 135 -66.68 26.59 31.78
C ASN A 135 -67.30 26.40 30.35
N SER A 136 -68.51 25.81 30.25
CA SER A 136 -69.67 26.08 29.31
C SER A 136 -69.47 26.25 27.76
N SER A 137 -70.45 26.04 26.84
CA SER A 137 -71.80 25.39 26.77
C SER A 137 -72.32 25.43 25.30
N ALA A 138 -73.55 24.96 25.00
CA ALA A 138 -74.12 24.88 23.62
C ALA A 138 -75.49 25.65 23.40
N PRO A 139 -76.54 25.20 22.63
CA PRO A 139 -77.32 26.00 21.63
C PRO A 139 -78.81 26.26 22.08
N PRO A 140 -79.94 26.39 21.27
CA PRO A 140 -80.19 26.34 19.80
C PRO A 140 -81.35 27.21 19.13
N THR A 141 -81.43 27.20 17.77
CA THR A 141 -82.65 27.25 16.86
C THR A 141 -83.66 28.44 16.77
N ARG A 142 -84.20 28.73 15.55
CA ARG A 142 -85.68 28.66 15.20
C ARG A 142 -86.09 28.87 13.70
N ARG A 143 -87.41 28.96 13.41
CA ARG A 143 -88.22 28.84 12.15
C ARG A 143 -89.15 30.08 11.94
N ALA A 144 -89.88 30.39 10.83
CA ALA A 144 -89.97 30.00 9.39
C ALA A 144 -91.09 30.87 8.69
N ALA A 145 -91.74 30.41 7.59
CA ALA A 145 -92.95 30.95 6.87
C ALA A 145 -92.70 31.96 5.69
N HIS A 146 -93.57 32.21 4.67
CA HIS A 146 -94.89 31.68 4.25
C HIS A 146 -95.19 31.93 2.71
N ALA A 147 -96.40 31.63 2.20
CA ALA A 147 -96.88 31.85 0.78
C ALA A 147 -98.29 32.54 0.76
N PRO A 148 -98.91 33.01 -0.37
CA PRO A 148 -99.64 32.14 -1.35
C PRO A 148 -99.91 32.69 -2.82
N ARG A 149 -100.59 31.88 -3.68
CA ARG A 149 -101.58 32.13 -4.82
C ARG A 149 -101.48 33.38 -5.77
N ASP A 150 -101.97 33.41 -7.02
CA ASP A 150 -103.20 32.82 -7.64
C ASP A 150 -103.13 32.56 -9.19
N ARG A 151 -104.26 32.63 -9.94
CA ARG A 151 -104.49 31.98 -11.27
C ARG A 151 -104.79 32.88 -12.50
N ARG A 152 -104.34 32.38 -13.67
CA ARG A 152 -104.94 32.41 -15.05
C ARG A 152 -105.44 33.72 -15.68
N SER A 153 -104.89 34.03 -16.86
CA SER A 153 -105.64 34.46 -18.07
C SER A 153 -104.78 34.26 -19.34
N THR A 154 -105.35 33.74 -20.44
CA THR A 154 -104.97 33.91 -21.87
C THR A 154 -105.63 32.81 -22.74
N GLU A 155 -106.69 33.15 -23.46
CA GLU A 155 -107.17 32.39 -24.64
C GLU A 155 -107.49 33.40 -25.75
N LEU A 156 -106.64 33.41 -26.79
CA LEU A 156 -106.80 34.02 -28.13
C LEU A 156 -105.45 34.19 -28.86
N ALA A 157 -104.34 34.23 -28.13
CA ALA A 157 -102.98 34.16 -28.70
C ALA A 157 -102.63 32.78 -29.31
N ALA A 158 -103.51 31.78 -29.17
CA ALA A 158 -103.22 30.36 -29.36
C ALA A 158 -102.64 30.01 -30.74
N GLY A 159 -103.20 30.51 -31.84
CA GLY A 159 -102.78 30.12 -33.20
C GLY A 159 -101.35 30.56 -33.55
N HIS A 160 -100.98 31.80 -33.22
CA HIS A 160 -99.62 32.30 -33.47
C HIS A 160 -98.62 31.76 -32.44
N ALA A 161 -99.07 31.59 -31.19
CA ALA A 161 -98.28 30.94 -30.15
C ALA A 161 -98.01 29.46 -30.46
N GLN A 162 -98.94 28.72 -31.10
CA GLN A 162 -98.73 27.31 -31.43
C GLN A 162 -97.64 27.09 -32.48
N ARG A 163 -97.54 27.94 -33.53
CA ARG A 163 -96.45 27.82 -34.51
C ARG A 163 -95.10 28.16 -33.89
N MET A 164 -94.99 29.30 -33.19
CA MET A 164 -93.77 29.64 -32.46
C MET A 164 -93.44 28.58 -31.38
N ALA A 165 -94.41 28.01 -30.68
CA ALA A 165 -94.18 26.96 -29.70
C ALA A 165 -93.75 25.63 -30.32
N GLN A 166 -94.15 25.32 -31.55
CA GLN A 166 -93.66 24.14 -32.29
C GLN A 166 -92.22 24.35 -32.75
N GLU A 167 -91.88 25.52 -33.29
CA GLU A 167 -90.52 25.89 -33.69
C GLU A 167 -89.58 25.98 -32.47
N LEU A 168 -90.01 26.66 -31.40
CA LEU A 168 -89.29 26.71 -30.13
C LEU A 168 -89.19 25.33 -29.47
N ALA A 169 -90.17 24.43 -29.63
CA ALA A 169 -90.04 23.06 -29.13
C ALA A 169 -89.05 22.21 -29.96
N ALA A 170 -88.91 22.45 -31.26
CA ALA A 170 -87.88 21.83 -32.08
C ALA A 170 -86.48 22.33 -31.66
N VAL A 171 -86.27 23.65 -31.67
CA VAL A 171 -85.01 24.29 -31.25
C VAL A 171 -84.66 23.94 -29.80
N LYS A 172 -85.64 23.82 -28.90
CA LYS A 172 -85.40 23.39 -27.51
C LYS A 172 -84.98 21.92 -27.41
N ARG A 173 -85.51 21.02 -28.24
CA ARG A 173 -85.06 19.62 -28.29
C ARG A 173 -83.63 19.50 -28.82
N GLU A 174 -83.30 20.26 -29.87
CA GLU A 174 -81.94 20.33 -30.42
C GLU A 174 -80.96 20.92 -29.40
N LEU A 175 -81.35 21.98 -28.68
CA LEU A 175 -80.58 22.57 -27.59
C LEU A 175 -80.41 21.61 -26.40
N GLU A 176 -81.46 20.88 -26.01
CA GLU A 176 -81.40 19.85 -24.96
C GLU A 176 -80.46 18.69 -25.36
N GLN A 177 -80.48 18.26 -26.63
CA GLN A 177 -79.52 17.28 -27.16
C GLN A 177 -78.08 17.81 -27.19
N ALA A 178 -77.88 19.05 -27.67
CA ALA A 178 -76.56 19.68 -27.71
C ALA A 178 -75.97 19.91 -26.31
N LEU A 179 -76.79 20.31 -25.34
CA LEU A 179 -76.39 20.42 -23.93
C LEU A 179 -76.03 19.04 -23.34
N LYS A 180 -76.75 17.98 -23.70
CA LYS A 180 -76.47 16.63 -23.24
C LYS A 180 -75.14 16.10 -23.78
N LEU A 181 -74.90 16.22 -25.09
CA LEU A 181 -73.62 15.92 -25.73
C LEU A 181 -72.47 16.76 -25.16
N LYS A 182 -72.73 18.02 -24.79
CA LYS A 182 -71.75 18.87 -24.10
C LYS A 182 -71.41 18.34 -22.70
N SER A 183 -72.40 17.95 -21.89
CA SER A 183 -72.12 17.34 -20.57
C SER A 183 -71.36 16.01 -20.69
N GLU A 184 -71.74 15.16 -21.63
CA GLU A 184 -71.05 13.89 -21.90
C GLU A 184 -69.59 14.12 -22.34
N ALA A 185 -69.32 15.17 -23.11
CA ALA A 185 -67.97 15.58 -23.49
C ALA A 185 -67.16 16.21 -22.33
N GLU A 186 -67.80 16.93 -21.41
CA GLU A 186 -67.16 17.50 -20.22
C GLU A 186 -66.84 16.42 -19.18
N ASP A 187 -67.72 15.44 -18.97
CA ASP A 187 -67.46 14.26 -18.14
C ASP A 187 -66.35 13.38 -18.73
N ALA A 188 -66.34 13.16 -20.05
CA ALA A 188 -65.26 12.44 -20.72
C ALA A 188 -63.89 13.13 -20.55
N ARG A 189 -63.84 14.47 -20.63
CA ARG A 189 -62.64 15.26 -20.35
C ARG A 189 -62.18 15.10 -18.90
N GLN A 190 -63.09 15.19 -17.94
CA GLN A 190 -62.77 14.98 -16.52
C GLN A 190 -62.28 13.55 -16.24
N ALA A 191 -62.84 12.53 -16.91
CA ALA A 191 -62.39 11.14 -16.78
C ALA A 191 -60.94 10.96 -17.28
N VAL A 192 -60.61 11.54 -18.44
CA VAL A 192 -59.23 11.54 -18.98
C VAL A 192 -58.28 12.31 -18.06
N GLU A 193 -58.67 13.46 -17.54
CA GLU A 193 -57.84 14.26 -16.61
C GLU A 193 -57.56 13.51 -15.29
N ARG A 194 -58.57 12.82 -14.73
CA ARG A 194 -58.41 11.99 -13.53
C ARG A 194 -57.48 10.80 -13.80
N ALA A 195 -57.65 10.10 -14.92
CA ALA A 195 -56.78 8.99 -15.32
C ALA A 195 -55.32 9.44 -15.56
N MET A 196 -55.12 10.61 -16.16
CA MET A 196 -53.78 11.19 -16.35
C MET A 196 -53.13 11.58 -15.02
N LYS A 197 -53.89 12.17 -14.09
CA LYS A 197 -53.42 12.49 -12.73
C LYS A 197 -53.07 11.24 -11.92
N GLU A 198 -53.88 10.18 -11.98
CA GLU A 198 -53.52 8.89 -11.36
C GLU A 198 -52.24 8.29 -11.95
N ARG A 199 -52.08 8.35 -13.28
CA ARG A 199 -50.88 7.83 -13.94
C ARG A 199 -49.62 8.59 -13.52
N LEU A 200 -49.65 9.92 -13.57
CA LEU A 200 -48.54 10.78 -13.13
C LEU A 200 -48.19 10.53 -11.66
N ARG A 201 -49.19 10.33 -10.80
CA ARG A 201 -49.00 9.97 -9.39
C ARG A 201 -48.31 8.61 -9.23
N ARG A 202 -48.75 7.56 -9.93
CA ARG A 202 -48.11 6.23 -9.90
C ARG A 202 -46.69 6.24 -10.48
N GLU A 203 -46.40 7.12 -11.43
CA GLU A 203 -45.05 7.31 -11.97
C GLU A 203 -44.15 8.07 -10.96
N HIS A 204 -44.66 9.09 -10.25
CA HIS A 204 -43.95 9.73 -9.12
C HIS A 204 -43.69 8.76 -7.95
N GLU A 205 -44.70 8.02 -7.50
CA GLU A 205 -44.58 7.05 -6.39
C GLU A 205 -43.51 5.97 -6.67
N LYS A 206 -43.29 5.61 -7.94
CA LYS A 206 -42.16 4.76 -8.37
C LYS A 206 -40.81 5.49 -8.30
N ILE A 207 -40.72 6.68 -8.88
CA ILE A 207 -39.48 7.48 -8.89
C ILE A 207 -39.01 7.78 -7.45
N GLU A 208 -39.92 8.05 -6.52
CA GLU A 208 -39.59 8.22 -5.09
C GLU A 208 -39.10 6.92 -4.43
N ALA A 209 -39.71 5.77 -4.75
CA ALA A 209 -39.26 4.47 -4.25
C ALA A 209 -37.86 4.10 -4.76
N ASP A 210 -37.59 4.30 -6.05
CA ASP A 210 -36.29 4.06 -6.68
C ASP A 210 -35.21 5.01 -6.12
N ALA A 211 -35.55 6.28 -5.93
CA ALA A 211 -34.68 7.26 -5.28
C ALA A 211 -34.40 6.90 -3.80
N LEU A 212 -35.34 6.28 -3.09
CA LEU A 212 -35.15 5.80 -1.73
C LEU A 212 -34.24 4.57 -1.68
N GLN A 213 -34.34 3.64 -2.64
CA GLN A 213 -33.39 2.53 -2.78
C GLN A 213 -31.98 3.03 -3.10
N ALA A 214 -31.84 3.96 -4.05
CA ALA A 214 -30.55 4.55 -4.42
C ALA A 214 -29.85 5.22 -3.23
N LYS A 215 -30.59 5.96 -2.37
CA LYS A 215 -30.04 6.53 -1.13
C LYS A 215 -29.50 5.47 -0.17
N LYS A 216 -30.25 4.38 0.06
CA LYS A 216 -29.81 3.26 0.93
C LYS A 216 -28.53 2.60 0.40
N ALA A 217 -28.46 2.32 -0.90
CA ALA A 217 -27.26 1.74 -1.53
C ALA A 217 -26.02 2.65 -1.40
N ILE A 218 -26.20 3.98 -1.45
CA ILE A 218 -25.13 4.95 -1.22
C ILE A 218 -24.66 4.91 0.25
N GLU A 219 -25.58 4.84 1.22
CA GLU A 219 -25.23 4.72 2.65
C GLU A 219 -24.50 3.41 2.97
N GLU A 220 -24.91 2.29 2.37
CA GLU A 220 -24.22 1.00 2.49
C GLU A 220 -22.83 1.04 1.85
N SER A 221 -22.68 1.63 0.66
CA SER A 221 -21.37 1.87 0.02
C SER A 221 -20.45 2.72 0.91
N GLN A 222 -20.99 3.74 1.59
CA GLN A 222 -20.23 4.56 2.54
C GLN A 222 -19.87 3.79 3.83
N ARG A 223 -20.74 2.90 4.34
CA ARG A 223 -20.41 1.99 5.45
C ARG A 223 -19.27 1.05 5.05
N LEU A 224 -19.38 0.37 3.92
CA LEU A 224 -18.36 -0.56 3.43
C LEU A 224 -17.00 0.13 3.22
N LYS A 225 -16.97 1.35 2.67
CA LYS A 225 -15.74 2.15 2.56
C LYS A 225 -15.11 2.45 3.93
N LYS A 226 -15.91 2.72 4.98
CA LYS A 226 -15.41 2.94 6.34
C LYS A 226 -14.90 1.65 6.99
N GLU A 227 -15.56 0.51 6.76
CA GLU A 227 -15.08 -0.81 7.22
C GLU A 227 -13.75 -1.19 6.56
N ILE A 228 -13.65 -1.08 5.22
CA ILE A 228 -12.42 -1.34 4.45
C ILE A 228 -11.27 -0.45 4.94
N LEU A 229 -11.53 0.83 5.27
CA LEU A 229 -10.52 1.72 5.80
C LEU A 229 -10.00 1.27 7.19
N LYS A 230 -10.88 0.82 8.09
CA LYS A 230 -10.47 0.23 9.38
C LYS A 230 -9.64 -1.03 9.18
N ILE A 231 -10.07 -1.93 8.29
CA ILE A 231 -9.37 -3.19 8.00
C ILE A 231 -7.97 -2.90 7.46
N ARG A 232 -7.83 -1.92 6.54
CA ARG A 232 -6.53 -1.49 6.02
C ARG A 232 -5.62 -0.92 7.13
N GLN A 233 -6.15 -0.05 8.00
CA GLN A 233 -5.41 0.50 9.13
C GLN A 233 -5.03 -0.56 10.19
N ALA A 234 -5.83 -1.62 10.33
CA ALA A 234 -5.50 -2.75 11.19
C ALA A 234 -4.39 -3.62 10.57
N ALA A 235 -4.48 -3.92 9.28
CA ALA A 235 -3.45 -4.66 8.53
C ALA A 235 -2.10 -3.92 8.52
N GLU A 236 -2.10 -2.61 8.31
CA GLU A 236 -0.90 -1.77 8.33
C GLU A 236 -0.24 -1.72 9.72
N LYS A 237 -1.03 -1.75 10.80
CA LYS A 237 -0.52 -1.88 12.18
C LYS A 237 0.04 -3.28 12.47
N GLU A 238 -0.64 -4.33 11.99
CA GLU A 238 -0.18 -5.71 12.02
C GLU A 238 1.17 -5.87 11.29
N GLU A 239 1.30 -5.31 10.09
CA GLU A 239 2.51 -5.36 9.27
C GLU A 239 3.67 -4.61 9.94
N ASN A 240 3.45 -3.38 10.42
CA ASN A 240 4.45 -2.65 11.18
C ASN A 240 4.85 -3.38 12.48
N ALA A 241 3.93 -4.05 13.17
CA ALA A 241 4.22 -4.87 14.35
C ALA A 241 4.99 -6.16 14.00
N ARG A 242 4.71 -6.80 12.85
CA ARG A 242 5.49 -7.92 12.30
C ARG A 242 6.91 -7.46 11.94
N ALA A 243 7.06 -6.33 11.25
CA ALA A 243 8.36 -5.74 10.91
C ALA A 243 9.14 -5.21 12.13
N GLY A 244 8.47 -4.84 13.22
CA GLY A 244 9.09 -4.60 14.52
C GLY A 244 9.65 -5.89 15.12
N ARG A 245 8.78 -6.89 15.33
CA ARG A 245 9.13 -8.21 15.89
C ARG A 245 10.26 -8.90 15.11
N GLN A 246 10.28 -8.79 13.79
CA GLN A 246 11.37 -9.34 12.97
C GLN A 246 12.70 -8.65 13.26
N ARG A 247 12.75 -7.30 13.24
CA ARG A 247 13.99 -6.55 13.54
C ARG A 247 14.50 -6.79 14.97
N ASP A 248 13.59 -7.00 15.93
CA ASP A 248 13.99 -7.38 17.30
C ASP A 248 14.44 -8.84 17.38
N PHE A 249 13.87 -9.76 16.59
CA PHE A 249 14.35 -11.14 16.47
C PHE A 249 15.77 -11.16 15.85
N ASP A 250 15.97 -10.51 14.71
CA ASP A 250 17.25 -10.42 13.98
C ASP A 250 18.36 -9.77 14.84
N ARG A 251 18.00 -8.77 15.67
CA ARG A 251 18.92 -8.18 16.65
C ARG A 251 19.27 -9.16 17.77
N ASN A 252 18.27 -9.89 18.30
CA ASN A 252 18.50 -10.83 19.38
C ASN A 252 19.29 -12.08 18.95
N THR A 253 19.13 -12.55 17.70
CA THR A 253 19.98 -13.62 17.14
C THR A 253 21.41 -13.13 16.97
N ALA A 254 21.62 -11.97 16.32
CA ALA A 254 22.96 -11.40 16.13
C ALA A 254 23.69 -11.11 17.46
N ASP A 255 22.99 -10.65 18.50
CA ASP A 255 23.58 -10.45 19.83
C ASP A 255 23.77 -11.76 20.61
N SER A 256 23.06 -12.84 20.26
CA SER A 256 23.30 -14.18 20.80
C SER A 256 24.50 -14.87 20.12
N GLU A 257 24.64 -14.73 18.80
CA GLU A 257 25.79 -15.21 18.03
C GLU A 257 27.10 -14.56 18.50
N LYS A 258 27.11 -13.25 18.74
CA LYS A 258 28.26 -12.55 19.34
C LYS A 258 28.62 -13.12 20.72
N ARG A 259 27.65 -13.40 21.57
CA ARG A 259 27.89 -14.00 22.90
C ARG A 259 28.46 -15.42 22.78
N LEU A 260 27.91 -16.24 21.88
CA LEU A 260 28.43 -17.59 21.61
C LEU A 260 29.85 -17.55 21.05
N PHE A 261 30.17 -16.57 20.19
CA PHE A 261 31.52 -16.35 19.67
C PHE A 261 32.51 -15.90 20.76
N GLU A 262 32.11 -14.96 21.63
CA GLU A 262 32.91 -14.56 22.79
C GLU A 262 33.10 -15.70 23.80
N GLU A 263 32.04 -16.47 24.10
CA GLU A 263 32.11 -17.59 25.03
C GLU A 263 32.98 -18.73 24.47
N LYS A 264 32.85 -19.05 23.17
CA LYS A 264 33.76 -19.96 22.47
C LYS A 264 35.22 -19.48 22.57
N LYS A 265 35.50 -18.21 22.27
CA LYS A 265 36.86 -17.65 22.33
C LYS A 265 37.43 -17.70 23.77
N ARG A 266 36.60 -17.54 24.80
CA ARG A 266 37.01 -17.71 26.21
C ARG A 266 37.31 -19.17 26.54
N LEU A 267 36.45 -20.11 26.09
CA LEU A 267 36.65 -21.55 26.29
C LEU A 267 37.90 -22.07 25.57
N GLU A 268 38.20 -21.58 24.36
CA GLU A 268 39.44 -21.88 23.63
C GLU A 268 40.67 -21.36 24.38
N ALA A 269 40.62 -20.13 24.91
CA ALA A 269 41.71 -19.56 25.71
C ALA A 269 41.91 -20.30 27.06
N ASP A 270 40.82 -20.73 27.71
CA ASP A 270 40.90 -21.53 28.94
C ASP A 270 41.40 -22.97 28.65
N PHE A 271 41.02 -23.57 27.52
CA PHE A 271 41.55 -24.86 27.07
C PHE A 271 43.05 -24.79 26.74
N GLN A 272 43.53 -23.69 26.16
CA GLN A 272 44.97 -23.47 25.96
C GLN A 272 45.73 -23.35 27.30
N LYS A 273 45.14 -22.72 28.32
CA LYS A 273 45.73 -22.66 29.67
C LYS A 273 45.78 -24.04 30.32
N THR A 274 44.71 -24.83 30.27
CA THR A 274 44.70 -26.18 30.87
C THR A 274 45.61 -27.14 30.11
N ALA A 275 45.69 -27.06 28.78
CA ALA A 275 46.64 -27.82 27.98
C ALA A 275 48.10 -27.48 28.34
N LYS A 276 48.41 -26.19 28.56
CA LYS A 276 49.74 -25.80 29.05
C LYS A 276 50.02 -26.33 30.45
N ALA A 277 49.09 -26.15 31.39
CA ALA A 277 49.24 -26.65 32.76
C ALA A 277 49.40 -28.19 32.82
N LEU A 278 48.74 -28.93 31.91
CA LEU A 278 48.92 -30.37 31.76
C LEU A 278 50.34 -30.72 31.28
N ALA A 279 50.88 -29.98 30.30
CA ALA A 279 52.23 -30.17 29.80
C ALA A 279 53.31 -29.82 30.84
N ASP A 280 53.09 -28.75 31.62
CA ASP A 280 53.95 -28.36 32.75
C ASP A 280 53.95 -29.48 33.83
N LEU A 281 52.78 -29.98 34.22
CA LEU A 281 52.63 -31.11 35.16
C LEU A 281 53.23 -32.43 34.62
N GLU A 282 53.12 -32.71 33.32
CA GLU A 282 53.83 -33.85 32.71
C GLU A 282 55.34 -33.71 32.80
N GLN A 283 55.89 -32.49 32.64
CA GLN A 283 57.32 -32.25 32.77
C GLN A 283 57.77 -32.43 34.23
N GLU A 284 56.97 -31.99 35.21
CA GLU A 284 57.22 -32.27 36.62
C GLU A 284 57.14 -33.78 36.94
N ARG A 285 56.16 -34.50 36.40
CA ARG A 285 56.05 -35.96 36.56
C ARG A 285 57.28 -36.69 36.00
N LYS A 286 57.75 -36.28 34.81
CA LYS A 286 58.97 -36.82 34.17
C LYS A 286 60.23 -36.51 35.00
N ARG A 287 60.32 -35.34 35.65
CA ARG A 287 61.40 -35.00 36.60
C ARG A 287 61.33 -35.83 37.90
N ALA A 288 60.13 -36.09 38.41
CA ALA A 288 59.93 -36.94 39.59
C ALA A 288 60.28 -38.42 39.30
N GLU A 289 59.85 -38.95 38.15
CA GLU A 289 60.23 -40.29 37.68
C GLU A 289 61.76 -40.43 37.49
N ALA A 290 62.44 -39.39 37.00
CA ALA A 290 63.89 -39.38 36.88
C ALA A 290 64.58 -39.46 38.26
N LYS A 291 64.19 -38.60 39.21
CA LYS A 291 64.72 -38.63 40.59
C LYS A 291 64.49 -39.99 41.27
N LEU A 292 63.28 -40.55 41.13
CA LEU A 292 62.96 -41.86 41.71
C LEU A 292 63.85 -42.98 41.12
N ARG A 293 64.19 -42.92 39.83
CA ARG A 293 65.15 -43.85 39.21
C ARG A 293 66.57 -43.67 39.74
N GLU A 294 67.02 -42.44 39.96
CA GLU A 294 68.33 -42.16 40.58
C GLU A 294 68.38 -42.67 42.04
N GLU A 295 67.33 -42.45 42.82
CA GLU A 295 67.19 -42.95 44.19
C GLU A 295 67.16 -44.48 44.25
N MET A 296 66.39 -45.13 43.37
CA MET A 296 66.35 -46.60 43.26
C MET A 296 67.72 -47.18 42.86
N ALA A 297 68.40 -46.61 41.86
CA ALA A 297 69.75 -47.05 41.48
C ALA A 297 70.80 -46.81 42.58
N ALA A 298 70.62 -45.79 43.43
CA ALA A 298 71.44 -45.56 44.61
C ALA A 298 71.14 -46.58 45.74
N LEU A 299 69.89 -47.02 45.89
CA LEU A 299 69.51 -48.09 46.80
C LEU A 299 70.03 -49.45 46.34
N GLU A 300 69.95 -49.77 45.05
CA GLU A 300 70.51 -51.00 44.45
C GLU A 300 72.02 -51.11 44.67
N LYS A 301 72.77 -50.02 44.47
CA LYS A 301 74.21 -49.99 44.79
C LYS A 301 74.49 -50.21 46.28
N ARG A 302 73.62 -49.72 47.17
CA ARG A 302 73.74 -49.95 48.61
C ARG A 302 73.39 -51.39 49.00
N THR A 303 72.41 -52.02 48.36
CA THR A 303 72.09 -53.44 48.63
C THR A 303 73.15 -54.38 48.08
N GLU A 304 73.74 -54.09 46.92
CA GLU A 304 74.94 -54.79 46.44
C GLU A 304 76.10 -54.66 47.46
N GLU A 305 76.34 -53.47 47.99
CA GLU A 305 77.43 -53.25 48.95
C GLU A 305 77.19 -53.99 50.28
N THR A 306 75.95 -53.99 50.79
CA THR A 306 75.63 -54.75 52.02
C THR A 306 75.66 -56.26 51.78
N GLN A 307 75.27 -56.76 50.60
CA GLN A 307 75.43 -58.18 50.25
C GLN A 307 76.90 -58.58 50.16
N ARG A 308 77.77 -57.76 49.57
CA ARG A 308 79.24 -58.01 49.55
C ARG A 308 79.82 -58.03 50.96
N ARG A 309 79.41 -57.08 51.83
CA ARG A 309 79.80 -57.06 53.26
C ARG A 309 79.31 -58.29 54.01
N LEU A 310 78.08 -58.74 53.77
CA LEU A 310 77.52 -59.97 54.35
C LEU A 310 78.33 -61.20 53.95
N ALA A 311 78.61 -61.38 52.66
CA ALA A 311 79.41 -62.50 52.16
C ALA A 311 80.84 -62.52 52.75
N THR A 312 81.46 -61.36 52.97
CA THR A 312 82.76 -61.30 53.68
C THR A 312 82.65 -61.69 55.15
N ALA A 313 81.57 -61.33 55.84
CA ALA A 313 81.34 -61.71 57.23
C ALA A 313 81.01 -63.20 57.38
N GLU A 314 80.26 -63.79 56.43
CA GLU A 314 79.98 -65.23 56.37
C GLU A 314 81.27 -66.04 56.13
N LYS A 315 82.16 -65.57 55.25
CA LYS A 315 83.48 -66.19 55.04
C LYS A 315 84.34 -66.13 56.31
N GLN A 316 84.41 -64.97 56.98
CA GLN A 316 85.12 -64.81 58.26
C GLN A 316 84.53 -65.71 59.36
N LYS A 317 83.20 -65.87 59.40
CA LYS A 317 82.53 -66.79 60.33
C LYS A 317 82.91 -68.24 60.06
N ALA A 318 82.91 -68.68 58.80
CA ALA A 318 83.31 -70.05 58.43
C ALA A 318 84.80 -70.32 58.74
N GLU A 319 85.68 -69.33 58.54
CA GLU A 319 87.09 -69.40 58.93
C GLU A 319 87.24 -69.53 60.46
N ALA A 320 86.46 -68.76 61.24
CA ALA A 320 86.45 -68.84 62.70
C ALA A 320 85.86 -70.17 63.24
N GLU A 321 84.82 -70.72 62.61
CA GLU A 321 84.25 -72.02 62.99
C GLU A 321 85.22 -73.18 62.68
N ASN A 322 85.95 -73.12 61.56
CA ASN A 322 87.00 -74.09 61.25
C ASN A 322 88.19 -73.98 62.22
N ALA A 323 88.65 -72.76 62.53
CA ALA A 323 89.71 -72.53 63.51
C ALA A 323 89.30 -73.02 64.92
N ARG A 324 88.03 -72.85 65.30
CA ARG A 324 87.48 -73.40 66.54
C ARG A 324 87.52 -74.93 66.57
N ARG A 325 87.10 -75.62 65.50
CA ARG A 325 87.14 -77.09 65.44
C ARG A 325 88.57 -77.63 65.59
N ALA A 326 89.54 -77.02 64.91
CA ALA A 326 90.95 -77.40 65.04
C ALA A 326 91.49 -77.18 66.48
N ALA A 327 91.01 -76.16 67.19
CA ALA A 327 91.34 -75.94 68.60
C ALA A 327 90.66 -76.96 69.54
N GLU A 328 89.43 -77.39 69.23
CA GLU A 328 88.72 -78.44 69.98
C GLU A 328 89.40 -79.82 69.79
N GLU A 329 89.80 -80.17 68.56
CA GLU A 329 90.58 -81.39 68.26
C GLU A 329 91.94 -81.40 68.99
N ALA A 330 92.69 -80.29 68.92
CA ALA A 330 93.97 -80.16 69.63
C ALA A 330 93.82 -80.25 71.17
N MET A 331 92.67 -79.83 71.71
CA MET A 331 92.37 -79.96 73.13
C MET A 331 92.06 -81.42 73.53
N GLU A 332 91.36 -82.19 72.70
CA GLU A 332 91.12 -83.62 72.97
C GLU A 332 92.41 -84.45 72.97
N ASP A 333 93.32 -84.24 72.01
CA ASP A 333 94.60 -84.97 71.99
C ASP A 333 95.50 -84.56 73.18
N SER A 334 95.50 -83.29 73.59
CA SER A 334 96.18 -82.88 74.83
C SER A 334 95.58 -83.54 76.08
N LEU A 335 94.26 -83.75 76.13
CA LEU A 335 93.59 -84.47 77.22
C LEU A 335 93.86 -85.99 77.20
N ARG A 336 94.08 -86.58 76.01
CA ARG A 336 94.50 -87.99 75.90
C ARG A 336 95.91 -88.21 76.47
N THR A 337 96.86 -87.34 76.16
CA THR A 337 98.24 -87.48 76.66
C THR A 337 98.34 -87.34 78.18
N THR A 338 97.66 -86.36 78.78
CA THR A 338 97.67 -86.17 80.25
C THR A 338 96.97 -87.30 80.99
N ARG A 339 95.92 -87.89 80.42
CA ARG A 339 95.24 -89.07 81.00
C ARG A 339 96.13 -90.31 81.01
N ALA A 340 96.90 -90.54 79.95
CA ALA A 340 97.86 -91.65 79.88
C ALA A 340 99.02 -91.51 80.88
N GLN A 341 99.40 -90.28 81.25
CA GLN A 341 100.42 -90.02 82.26
C GLN A 341 99.90 -90.28 83.69
N LEU A 342 98.69 -89.82 84.02
CA LEU A 342 98.11 -89.96 85.36
C LEU A 342 97.74 -91.41 85.74
N GLU A 343 97.54 -92.30 84.76
CA GLU A 343 97.31 -93.73 85.01
C GLU A 343 98.62 -94.52 85.27
N ALA A 344 99.81 -93.92 85.03
CA ALA A 344 101.11 -94.54 85.30
C ALA A 344 101.59 -94.34 86.75
N ASP A 345 101.44 -93.13 87.29
CA ASP A 345 101.97 -92.75 88.62
C ASP A 345 101.19 -93.38 89.80
N ALA A 346 100.02 -93.95 89.55
CA ALA A 346 99.12 -94.51 90.58
C ALA A 346 99.57 -95.87 91.20
N LYS A 347 100.84 -96.29 91.03
CA LYS A 347 101.28 -97.68 91.31
C LYS A 347 102.53 -97.88 92.17
N LEU A 348 103.12 -96.81 92.72
CA LEU A 348 104.14 -96.88 93.79
C LEU A 348 103.78 -95.94 94.95
N GLN A 349 104.53 -96.02 96.07
CA GLN A 349 104.37 -95.23 97.31
C GLN A 349 103.22 -95.67 98.26
N LYS A 350 103.04 -96.98 98.42
CA LYS A 350 102.63 -97.57 99.73
C LYS A 350 103.87 -98.19 100.39
N GLU A 351 104.61 -97.43 101.19
CA GLU A 351 105.52 -97.90 102.26
C GLU A 351 106.41 -96.74 102.77
N ALA A 352 106.20 -96.28 104.03
CA ALA A 352 107.18 -95.54 104.86
C ALA A 352 106.55 -95.04 106.19
N ALA A 353 105.80 -95.89 106.91
CA ALA A 353 105.32 -95.52 108.24
C ALA A 353 106.41 -95.77 109.29
N VAL A 354 107.14 -94.72 109.70
CA VAL A 354 107.72 -94.46 111.06
C VAL A 354 108.64 -93.21 111.02
N GLU A 355 108.02 -92.03 111.18
CA GLU A 355 108.60 -90.81 111.77
C GLU A 355 107.47 -89.99 112.47
N LEU A 356 106.39 -90.68 112.87
CA LEU A 356 105.10 -90.11 113.28
C LEU A 356 105.11 -89.53 114.72
N ALA A 357 106.27 -89.03 115.15
CA ALA A 357 106.49 -88.40 116.44
C ALA A 357 106.86 -86.92 116.32
N ARG A 358 107.54 -86.50 115.24
CA ARG A 358 108.00 -85.12 115.03
C ARG A 358 106.90 -84.21 114.49
N LEU A 359 106.03 -84.75 113.64
CA LEU A 359 104.87 -84.08 113.00
C LEU A 359 103.68 -83.84 113.95
N LYS A 360 103.92 -83.22 115.11
CA LYS A 360 102.86 -82.76 116.03
C LYS A 360 102.87 -81.26 116.35
N LYS A 361 103.84 -80.51 115.82
CA LYS A 361 103.87 -79.03 115.92
C LYS A 361 103.33 -78.34 114.66
N GLU A 362 103.63 -78.86 113.49
CA GLU A 362 103.23 -78.31 112.17
C GLU A 362 101.71 -78.47 111.87
N VAL A 363 101.00 -79.30 112.65
CA VAL A 363 99.58 -79.63 112.43
C VAL A 363 98.63 -78.48 112.83
N GLU A 364 99.02 -77.55 113.69
CA GLU A 364 98.20 -76.36 113.99
C GLU A 364 98.31 -75.29 112.88
N GLU A 365 99.50 -75.07 112.35
CA GLU A 365 99.74 -74.12 111.26
C GLU A 365 98.98 -74.53 109.99
N ALA A 366 98.92 -75.84 109.69
CA ALA A 366 98.10 -76.37 108.59
C ALA A 366 96.58 -76.21 108.81
N ARG A 367 96.09 -76.14 110.05
CA ARG A 367 94.66 -75.97 110.35
C ARG A 367 94.17 -74.54 110.12
N SER A 368 94.96 -73.53 110.52
CA SER A 368 94.61 -72.13 110.30
C SER A 368 94.57 -71.76 108.81
N ALA A 369 95.45 -72.34 108.00
CA ALA A 369 95.46 -72.17 106.55
C ALA A 369 94.17 -72.69 105.87
N MET A 370 93.72 -73.90 106.22
CA MET A 370 92.48 -74.47 105.68
C MET A 370 91.23 -73.66 106.03
N GLU A 371 91.16 -73.07 107.22
CA GLU A 371 90.02 -72.25 107.63
C GLU A 371 89.94 -70.94 106.84
N LEU A 372 91.10 -70.33 106.53
CA LEU A 372 91.18 -69.14 105.69
C LEU A 372 90.74 -69.41 104.24
N GLU A 373 91.15 -70.54 103.64
CA GLU A 373 90.66 -70.97 102.32
C GLU A 373 89.15 -71.24 102.33
N ARG A 374 88.64 -71.92 103.36
CA ARG A 374 87.22 -72.27 103.47
C ARG A 374 86.32 -71.02 103.53
N ASN A 375 86.80 -69.96 104.18
CA ASN A 375 86.12 -68.67 104.22
C ASN A 375 86.26 -67.89 102.90
N ARG A 376 87.44 -67.90 102.25
CA ARG A 376 87.62 -67.32 100.90
C ARG A 376 86.72 -67.98 99.85
N LYS A 377 86.52 -69.29 99.93
CA LYS A 377 85.63 -70.04 99.02
C LYS A 377 84.16 -69.65 99.22
N ARG A 378 83.70 -69.56 100.47
CA ARG A 378 82.33 -69.09 100.81
C ARG A 378 82.06 -67.68 100.27
N MET A 379 82.96 -66.73 100.50
CA MET A 379 82.80 -65.36 99.98
C MET A 379 82.60 -65.33 98.46
N ARG A 380 83.39 -66.10 97.70
CA ARG A 380 83.21 -66.22 96.24
C ARG A 380 81.93 -66.95 95.83
N GLU A 381 81.49 -67.94 96.59
CA GLU A 381 80.23 -68.64 96.35
C GLU A 381 79.02 -67.70 96.57
N ASP A 382 79.07 -66.83 97.60
CA ASP A 382 78.04 -65.82 97.86
C ASP A 382 78.10 -64.63 96.88
N GLU A 383 79.29 -64.17 96.48
CA GLU A 383 79.48 -63.18 95.40
C GLU A 383 78.86 -63.67 94.07
N LEU A 384 79.15 -64.92 93.68
CA LEU A 384 78.57 -65.56 92.50
C LEU A 384 77.04 -65.74 92.62
N ARG A 385 76.53 -65.97 93.82
CA ARG A 385 75.10 -66.13 94.10
C ARG A 385 74.36 -64.80 93.95
N ASN A 386 74.90 -63.71 94.51
CA ASN A 386 74.35 -62.37 94.39
C ASN A 386 74.39 -61.90 92.92
N PHE A 387 75.52 -62.09 92.23
CA PHE A 387 75.62 -61.74 90.81
C PHE A 387 74.61 -62.50 89.94
N ARG A 388 74.39 -63.79 90.19
CA ARG A 388 73.34 -64.57 89.51
C ARG A 388 71.96 -63.96 89.76
N GLN A 389 71.60 -63.68 91.01
CA GLN A 389 70.30 -63.07 91.35
C GLN A 389 70.11 -61.68 90.72
N GLU A 390 71.16 -60.85 90.63
CA GLU A 390 71.13 -59.58 89.90
C GLU A 390 70.94 -59.77 88.38
N THR A 391 71.60 -60.76 87.77
CA THR A 391 71.39 -61.07 86.35
C THR A 391 70.01 -61.66 86.06
N GLU A 392 69.49 -62.54 86.91
CA GLU A 392 68.15 -63.12 86.79
C GLU A 392 67.05 -62.06 86.96
N THR A 393 67.18 -61.16 87.93
CA THR A 393 66.20 -60.08 88.14
C THR A 393 66.25 -59.05 87.01
N ARG A 394 67.43 -58.74 86.44
CA ARG A 394 67.52 -57.92 85.20
C ARG A 394 66.89 -58.62 84.01
N LEU A 395 67.16 -59.91 83.80
CA LEU A 395 66.56 -60.69 82.71
C LEU A 395 65.03 -60.71 82.81
N GLN A 396 64.49 -60.93 84.02
CA GLN A 396 63.05 -60.88 84.29
C GLN A 396 62.43 -59.49 84.08
N GLN A 397 63.19 -58.40 84.25
CA GLN A 397 62.72 -57.04 83.96
C GLN A 397 62.67 -56.77 82.45
N GLU A 398 63.71 -57.16 81.70
CA GLU A 398 63.72 -57.02 80.23
C GLU A 398 62.73 -57.96 79.54
N GLU A 399 62.54 -59.19 80.02
CA GLU A 399 61.45 -60.06 79.54
C GLU A 399 60.07 -59.41 79.74
N LYS A 400 59.83 -58.77 80.89
CA LYS A 400 58.55 -58.08 81.15
C LYS A 400 58.38 -56.85 80.26
N ARG A 401 59.45 -56.14 79.92
CA ARG A 401 59.45 -55.03 78.94
C ARG A 401 59.11 -55.54 77.55
N LEU A 402 59.86 -56.52 77.03
CA LEU A 402 59.66 -57.09 75.70
C LEU A 402 58.25 -57.68 75.53
N LYS A 403 57.73 -58.39 76.55
CA LYS A 403 56.35 -58.91 76.54
C LYS A 403 55.31 -57.78 76.51
N ALA A 404 55.54 -56.66 77.21
CA ALA A 404 54.67 -55.49 77.18
C ALA A 404 54.78 -54.65 75.90
N GLU A 405 55.90 -54.73 75.17
CA GLU A 405 56.05 -54.12 73.84
C GLU A 405 55.41 -55.01 72.77
N GLN A 406 55.54 -56.33 72.87
CA GLN A 406 54.85 -57.29 72.00
C GLN A 406 53.34 -57.12 72.04
N THR A 407 52.71 -57.08 73.22
CA THR A 407 51.25 -56.85 73.33
C THR A 407 50.83 -55.49 72.76
N ARG A 408 51.62 -54.42 72.96
CA ARG A 408 51.37 -53.12 72.33
C ARG A 408 51.47 -53.18 70.80
N HIS A 409 52.39 -53.96 70.25
CA HIS A 409 52.47 -54.15 68.80
C HIS A 409 51.29 -54.96 68.26
N GLU A 410 50.85 -56.00 68.96
CA GLU A 410 49.64 -56.78 68.63
C GLU A 410 48.36 -55.91 68.68
N GLU A 411 48.19 -55.09 69.72
CA GLU A 411 47.08 -54.13 69.84
C GLU A 411 47.07 -53.11 68.70
N ASN A 412 48.23 -52.56 68.33
CA ASN A 412 48.35 -51.62 67.22
C ASN A 412 48.09 -52.29 65.86
N LEU A 413 48.56 -53.52 65.64
CA LEU A 413 48.25 -54.30 64.44
C LEU A 413 46.75 -54.61 64.35
N ALA A 414 46.12 -55.00 65.46
CA ALA A 414 44.67 -55.23 65.52
C ALA A 414 43.86 -53.94 65.28
N ARG A 415 44.35 -52.78 65.72
CA ARG A 415 43.75 -51.47 65.44
C ARG A 415 43.87 -51.09 63.96
N LEU A 416 45.05 -51.27 63.36
CA LEU A 416 45.28 -51.02 61.94
C LEU A 416 44.46 -51.97 61.05
N ALA A 417 44.33 -53.25 61.43
CA ALA A 417 43.46 -54.21 60.74
C ALA A 417 41.99 -53.75 60.74
N LYS A 418 41.46 -53.30 61.89
CA LYS A 418 40.09 -52.77 61.98
C LYS A 418 39.88 -51.50 61.14
N MET A 419 40.84 -50.57 61.16
CA MET A 419 40.78 -49.35 60.33
C MET A 419 40.87 -49.65 58.82
N ARG A 420 41.67 -50.65 58.43
CA ARG A 420 41.72 -51.14 57.06
C ARG A 420 40.39 -51.78 56.65
N GLU A 421 39.80 -52.60 57.52
CA GLU A 421 38.53 -53.26 57.24
C GLU A 421 37.37 -52.26 57.08
N SER A 422 37.31 -51.20 57.89
CA SER A 422 36.30 -50.15 57.70
C SER A 422 36.50 -49.39 56.38
N ALA A 423 37.74 -49.02 56.03
CA ALA A 423 38.04 -48.35 54.77
C ALA A 423 37.75 -49.24 53.54
N GLU A 424 38.03 -50.55 53.61
CA GLU A 424 37.70 -51.49 52.53
C GLU A 424 36.18 -51.71 52.37
N ARG A 425 35.39 -51.56 53.43
CA ARG A 425 33.91 -51.51 53.35
C ARG A 425 33.41 -50.21 52.73
N GLU A 426 33.89 -49.06 53.20
CA GLU A 426 33.52 -47.73 52.67
C GLU A 426 33.80 -47.64 51.15
N ILE A 427 35.02 -47.99 50.73
CA ILE A 427 35.41 -48.02 49.31
C ILE A 427 34.55 -49.01 48.50
N ARG A 428 34.07 -50.09 49.11
CA ARG A 428 33.17 -51.04 48.45
C ARG A 428 31.76 -50.46 48.30
N GLU A 429 31.22 -49.84 49.34
CA GLU A 429 29.89 -49.21 49.31
C GLU A 429 29.86 -48.05 48.30
N GLU A 430 30.89 -47.20 48.25
CA GLU A 430 31.05 -46.17 47.21
C GLU A 430 31.11 -46.77 45.80
N ARG A 431 31.86 -47.86 45.60
CA ARG A 431 31.94 -48.54 44.29
C ARG A 431 30.61 -49.18 43.88
N GLU A 432 29.83 -49.71 44.82
CA GLU A 432 28.50 -50.24 44.55
C GLU A 432 27.48 -49.12 44.29
N ALA A 433 27.58 -47.98 44.97
CA ALA A 433 26.78 -46.79 44.69
C ALA A 433 27.09 -46.18 43.31
N LEU A 434 28.37 -46.06 42.95
CA LEU A 434 28.82 -45.58 41.64
C LEU A 434 28.35 -46.49 40.50
N LYS A 435 28.35 -47.82 40.69
CA LYS A 435 27.77 -48.76 39.73
C LYS A 435 26.27 -48.51 39.52
N ARG A 436 25.49 -48.42 40.61
CA ARG A 436 24.04 -48.13 40.54
C ARG A 436 23.76 -46.80 39.84
N ALA A 437 24.54 -45.75 40.14
CA ALA A 437 24.44 -44.45 39.48
C ALA A 437 24.77 -44.52 37.97
N SER A 438 25.79 -45.31 37.59
CA SER A 438 26.13 -45.55 36.18
C SER A 438 25.04 -46.34 35.43
N GLU A 439 24.43 -47.32 36.08
CA GLU A 439 23.32 -48.08 35.53
C GLU A 439 22.07 -47.22 35.35
N GLU A 440 21.73 -46.37 36.33
CA GLU A 440 20.66 -45.37 36.19
C GLU A 440 20.94 -44.38 35.07
N ALA A 441 22.18 -43.89 34.94
CA ALA A 441 22.57 -42.99 33.86
C ALA A 441 22.41 -43.66 32.48
N SER A 442 22.81 -44.94 32.34
CA SER A 442 22.62 -45.69 31.10
C SER A 442 21.14 -45.93 30.75
N LYS A 443 20.29 -46.20 31.75
CA LYS A 443 18.84 -46.34 31.58
C LYS A 443 18.19 -45.02 31.16
N ARG A 444 18.58 -43.89 31.78
CA ARG A 444 18.12 -42.54 31.38
C ARG A 444 18.59 -42.16 29.98
N LEU A 445 19.80 -42.54 29.57
CA LEU A 445 20.29 -42.31 28.21
C LEU A 445 19.50 -43.11 27.17
N ALA A 446 19.22 -44.40 27.43
CA ALA A 446 18.39 -45.22 26.55
C ALA A 446 16.96 -44.67 26.42
N GLN A 447 16.35 -44.21 27.52
CA GLN A 447 15.05 -43.55 27.51
C GLN A 447 15.06 -42.24 26.70
N ALA A 448 16.12 -41.43 26.82
CA ALA A 448 16.27 -40.21 26.02
C ALA A 448 16.40 -40.52 24.52
N GLN A 449 17.14 -41.57 24.15
CA GLN A 449 17.28 -42.03 22.76
C GLN A 449 15.97 -42.57 22.18
N GLN A 450 15.15 -43.26 22.97
CA GLN A 450 13.80 -43.68 22.56
C GLN A 450 12.89 -42.48 22.30
N LEU A 451 12.85 -41.51 23.23
CA LEU A 451 12.08 -40.27 23.07
C LEU A 451 12.56 -39.44 21.86
N GLU A 452 13.86 -39.43 21.57
CA GLU A 452 14.40 -38.76 20.37
C GLU A 452 13.94 -39.44 19.07
N GLN A 453 13.91 -40.78 19.03
CA GLN A 453 13.36 -41.54 17.90
C GLN A 453 11.85 -41.34 17.71
N GLU A 454 11.07 -41.32 18.80
CA GLU A 454 9.62 -41.02 18.77
C GLU A 454 9.34 -39.58 18.31
N LEU A 455 10.16 -38.62 18.74
CA LEU A 455 10.08 -37.24 18.25
C LEU A 455 10.47 -37.12 16.77
N GLU A 456 11.42 -37.93 16.29
CA GLU A 456 11.81 -37.93 14.89
C GLU A 456 10.75 -38.58 13.98
N SER A 457 10.13 -39.69 14.40
CA SER A 457 9.01 -40.29 13.66
C SER A 457 7.81 -39.36 13.61
N ALA A 458 7.42 -38.75 14.74
CA ALA A 458 6.35 -37.76 14.78
C ALA A 458 6.63 -36.52 13.91
N ARG A 459 7.90 -36.06 13.84
CA ARG A 459 8.31 -35.00 12.90
C ARG A 459 8.12 -35.44 11.45
N ARG A 460 8.66 -36.60 11.06
CA ARG A 460 8.54 -37.13 9.68
C ARG A 460 7.06 -37.32 9.28
N GLU A 461 6.20 -37.77 10.19
CA GLU A 461 4.75 -37.86 9.96
C GLU A 461 4.13 -36.48 9.73
N THR A 462 4.39 -35.49 10.60
CA THR A 462 3.86 -34.13 10.44
C THR A 462 4.37 -33.44 9.17
N GLU A 463 5.64 -33.63 8.82
CA GLU A 463 6.23 -33.17 7.56
C GLU A 463 5.55 -33.79 6.33
N SER A 464 5.28 -35.10 6.35
CA SER A 464 4.54 -35.78 5.28
C SER A 464 3.09 -35.28 5.14
N SER A 465 2.44 -34.97 6.27
CA SER A 465 1.09 -34.38 6.32
C SER A 465 1.09 -32.96 5.75
N VAL A 466 2.12 -32.17 6.04
CA VAL A 466 2.33 -30.83 5.47
C VAL A 466 2.66 -30.88 3.98
N GLN A 467 3.42 -31.87 3.51
CA GLN A 467 3.65 -32.10 2.07
C GLN A 467 2.35 -32.41 1.33
N ARG A 468 1.57 -33.41 1.80
CA ARG A 468 0.28 -33.77 1.19
C ARG A 468 -0.66 -32.57 1.11
N LYS A 469 -0.79 -31.78 2.19
CA LYS A 469 -1.60 -30.55 2.20
C LYS A 469 -1.08 -29.46 1.26
N ARG A 470 0.23 -29.36 1.03
CA ARG A 470 0.82 -28.45 0.03
C ARG A 470 0.54 -28.92 -1.40
N GLU A 471 0.50 -30.22 -1.64
CA GLU A 471 0.15 -30.81 -2.95
C GLU A 471 -1.34 -30.67 -3.24
N GLU A 472 -2.21 -30.92 -2.26
CA GLU A 472 -3.65 -30.63 -2.31
C GLU A 472 -3.93 -29.15 -2.61
N LEU A 473 -3.22 -28.24 -1.93
CA LEU A 473 -3.34 -26.79 -2.17
C LEU A 473 -2.93 -26.41 -3.60
N ARG A 474 -1.80 -26.93 -4.10
CA ARG A 474 -1.36 -26.71 -5.48
C ARG A 474 -2.38 -27.23 -6.49
N ALA A 475 -2.92 -28.42 -6.28
CA ALA A 475 -3.96 -28.98 -7.15
C ALA A 475 -5.26 -28.16 -7.13
N LEU A 476 -5.59 -27.52 -6.00
CA LEU A 476 -6.71 -26.57 -5.91
C LEU A 476 -6.41 -25.23 -6.62
N GLU A 477 -5.19 -24.69 -6.48
CA GLU A 477 -4.75 -23.49 -7.20
C GLU A 477 -4.75 -23.69 -8.73
N GLU A 478 -4.30 -24.86 -9.22
CA GLU A 478 -4.32 -25.19 -10.64
C GLU A 478 -5.75 -25.36 -11.18
N ARG A 479 -6.66 -25.96 -10.40
CA ARG A 479 -8.09 -26.04 -10.74
C ARG A 479 -8.73 -24.65 -10.80
N LEU A 480 -8.47 -23.80 -9.79
CA LEU A 480 -8.94 -22.41 -9.77
C LEU A 480 -8.46 -21.64 -11.01
N ARG A 481 -7.15 -21.67 -11.33
CA ARG A 481 -6.61 -21.04 -12.55
C ARG A 481 -7.22 -21.59 -13.84
N ALA A 482 -7.50 -22.89 -13.90
CA ALA A 482 -8.16 -23.50 -15.05
C ALA A 482 -9.62 -23.05 -15.21
N ASP A 483 -10.35 -22.88 -14.10
CA ASP A 483 -11.74 -22.42 -14.12
C ASP A 483 -11.86 -20.90 -14.30
N GLU A 484 -10.93 -20.10 -13.76
CA GLU A 484 -10.74 -18.69 -14.09
C GLU A 484 -10.50 -18.51 -15.60
N LYS A 485 -9.61 -19.31 -16.20
CA LYS A 485 -9.36 -19.28 -17.65
C LYS A 485 -10.60 -19.62 -18.46
N LYS A 486 -11.39 -20.64 -18.07
CA LYS A 486 -12.67 -20.97 -18.71
C LYS A 486 -13.70 -19.83 -18.55
N MET A 487 -13.75 -19.18 -17.38
CA MET A 487 -14.64 -18.06 -17.12
C MET A 487 -14.28 -16.84 -17.98
N MET A 488 -13.00 -16.46 -18.01
CA MET A 488 -12.50 -15.36 -18.84
C MET A 488 -12.75 -15.63 -20.33
N GLN A 489 -12.54 -16.88 -20.79
CA GLN A 489 -12.83 -17.23 -22.18
C GLN A 489 -14.33 -17.15 -22.49
N ARG A 490 -15.22 -17.67 -21.63
CA ARG A 490 -16.67 -17.49 -21.78
C ARG A 490 -17.09 -16.02 -21.85
N VAL A 491 -16.52 -15.16 -21.01
CA VAL A 491 -16.78 -13.71 -21.01
C VAL A 491 -16.29 -13.07 -22.33
N GLN A 492 -15.11 -13.47 -22.81
CA GLN A 492 -14.56 -13.00 -24.08
C GLN A 492 -15.42 -13.46 -25.27
N ASP A 493 -15.91 -14.71 -25.25
CA ASP A 493 -16.83 -15.26 -26.25
C ASP A 493 -18.16 -14.48 -26.26
N THR A 494 -18.78 -14.23 -25.10
CA THR A 494 -20.04 -13.44 -25.03
C THR A 494 -19.84 -12.00 -25.48
N LEU A 495 -18.75 -11.34 -25.08
CA LEU A 495 -18.41 -9.99 -25.54
C LEU A 495 -18.16 -9.94 -27.07
N SER A 496 -17.61 -11.01 -27.66
CA SER A 496 -17.44 -11.09 -29.11
C SER A 496 -18.79 -11.15 -29.85
N VAL A 497 -19.74 -11.91 -29.32
CA VAL A 497 -21.10 -12.06 -29.88
C VAL A 497 -21.91 -10.77 -29.71
N GLU A 498 -21.84 -10.11 -28.55
CA GLU A 498 -22.48 -8.81 -28.33
C GLU A 498 -21.88 -7.72 -29.24
N ARG A 499 -20.55 -7.69 -29.39
CA ARG A 499 -19.89 -6.77 -30.32
C ARG A 499 -20.34 -7.01 -31.77
N GLN A 500 -20.43 -8.26 -32.22
CA GLN A 500 -20.92 -8.58 -33.57
C GLN A 500 -22.37 -8.12 -33.80
N LYS A 501 -23.25 -8.28 -32.80
CA LYS A 501 -24.64 -7.76 -32.85
C LYS A 501 -24.65 -6.24 -32.99
N LEU A 502 -23.90 -5.53 -32.13
CA LEU A 502 -23.81 -4.07 -32.15
C LEU A 502 -23.20 -3.55 -33.47
N GLU A 503 -22.21 -4.24 -34.04
CA GLU A 503 -21.63 -3.88 -35.34
C GLU A 503 -22.62 -4.11 -36.50
N ALA A 504 -23.47 -5.14 -36.43
CA ALA A 504 -24.55 -5.37 -37.38
C ALA A 504 -25.69 -4.33 -37.26
N GLU A 505 -26.09 -3.97 -36.04
CA GLU A 505 -27.08 -2.91 -35.77
C GLU A 505 -26.57 -1.54 -36.23
N LEU A 506 -25.28 -1.24 -36.01
CA LEU A 506 -24.62 -0.05 -36.54
C LEU A 506 -24.53 -0.06 -38.07
N ALA A 507 -24.29 -1.21 -38.70
CA ALA A 507 -24.30 -1.34 -40.15
C ALA A 507 -25.70 -1.07 -40.73
N GLY A 508 -26.75 -1.70 -40.19
CA GLY A 508 -28.14 -1.45 -40.60
C GLY A 508 -28.56 0.01 -40.38
N SER A 509 -28.15 0.63 -39.27
CA SER A 509 -28.40 2.04 -38.99
C SER A 509 -27.67 2.98 -39.96
N ARG A 510 -26.43 2.65 -40.36
CA ARG A 510 -25.68 3.38 -41.39
C ARG A 510 -26.33 3.25 -42.77
N GLU A 511 -26.82 2.07 -43.12
CA GLU A 511 -27.58 1.86 -44.36
C GLU A 511 -28.90 2.64 -44.36
N ALA A 512 -29.67 2.62 -43.27
CA ALA A 512 -30.90 3.40 -43.15
C ALA A 512 -30.62 4.91 -43.31
N LEU A 513 -29.57 5.41 -42.66
CA LEU A 513 -29.12 6.80 -42.81
C LEU A 513 -28.67 7.12 -44.25
N ALA A 514 -27.95 6.21 -44.91
CA ALA A 514 -27.53 6.39 -46.31
C ALA A 514 -28.72 6.40 -47.28
N ARG A 515 -29.71 5.52 -47.08
CA ARG A 515 -30.96 5.48 -47.86
C ARG A 515 -31.76 6.78 -47.68
N ALA A 516 -31.92 7.25 -46.43
CA ALA A 516 -32.58 8.52 -46.13
C ALA A 516 -31.82 9.74 -46.72
N GLN A 517 -30.49 9.76 -46.64
CA GLN A 517 -29.69 10.82 -47.26
C GLN A 517 -29.74 10.79 -48.79
N LYS A 518 -29.89 9.61 -49.41
CA LYS A 518 -30.12 9.49 -50.86
C LYS A 518 -31.49 10.06 -51.23
N GLN A 519 -32.55 9.63 -50.56
CA GLN A 519 -33.92 10.12 -50.80
C GLN A 519 -34.03 11.64 -50.61
N ALA A 520 -33.37 12.21 -49.59
CA ALA A 520 -33.34 13.65 -49.36
C ALA A 520 -32.61 14.44 -50.47
N ARG A 521 -31.61 13.84 -51.14
CA ARG A 521 -30.97 14.44 -52.33
C ARG A 521 -31.87 14.34 -53.55
N GLU A 522 -32.46 13.17 -53.79
CA GLU A 522 -33.37 12.94 -54.93
C GLU A 522 -34.61 13.86 -54.85
N ALA A 523 -35.14 14.10 -53.65
CA ALA A 523 -36.19 15.08 -53.41
C ALA A 523 -35.72 16.53 -53.70
N ALA A 524 -34.58 16.96 -53.15
CA ALA A 524 -34.06 18.30 -53.38
C ALA A 524 -33.66 18.55 -54.86
N GLU A 525 -33.25 17.52 -55.59
CA GLU A 525 -33.01 17.59 -57.03
C GLU A 525 -34.31 17.65 -57.84
N ALA A 526 -35.39 16.98 -57.39
CA ALA A 526 -36.71 17.10 -57.99
C ALA A 526 -37.32 18.49 -57.78
N GLU A 527 -37.24 19.05 -56.57
CA GLU A 527 -37.67 20.42 -56.25
C GLU A 527 -36.94 21.46 -57.10
N ARG A 528 -35.61 21.31 -57.26
CA ARG A 528 -34.80 22.18 -58.14
C ARG A 528 -35.26 22.12 -59.59
N ARG A 529 -35.50 20.92 -60.14
CA ARG A 529 -35.99 20.77 -61.53
C ARG A 529 -37.38 21.35 -61.73
N ALA A 530 -38.26 21.27 -60.73
CA ALA A 530 -39.57 21.90 -60.77
C ALA A 530 -39.45 23.43 -60.81
N ALA A 531 -38.62 24.02 -59.93
CA ALA A 531 -38.35 25.46 -59.91
C ALA A 531 -37.65 25.97 -61.19
N GLU A 532 -36.77 25.18 -61.78
CA GLU A 532 -36.15 25.48 -63.09
C GLU A 532 -37.20 25.49 -64.21
N GLN A 533 -38.09 24.50 -64.28
CA GLN A 533 -39.18 24.45 -65.26
C GLN A 533 -40.19 25.59 -65.09
N GLU A 534 -40.51 25.99 -63.86
CA GLU A 534 -41.39 27.12 -63.57
C GLU A 534 -40.75 28.45 -63.99
N ALA A 535 -39.46 28.64 -63.68
CA ALA A 535 -38.70 29.81 -64.14
C ALA A 535 -38.60 29.89 -65.68
N GLU A 536 -38.43 28.76 -66.37
CA GLU A 536 -38.43 28.72 -67.84
C GLU A 536 -39.81 29.06 -68.43
N ARG A 537 -40.92 28.62 -67.82
CA ARG A 537 -42.28 29.01 -68.22
C ARG A 537 -42.49 30.51 -68.10
N VAL A 538 -42.16 31.11 -66.94
CA VAL A 538 -42.31 32.55 -66.72
C VAL A 538 -41.45 33.37 -67.69
N ILE A 539 -40.24 32.92 -68.01
CA ILE A 539 -39.38 33.54 -69.02
C ILE A 539 -39.98 33.42 -70.45
N ALA A 540 -40.63 32.29 -70.78
CA ALA A 540 -41.30 32.11 -72.07
C ALA A 540 -42.56 32.98 -72.20
N GLU A 541 -43.40 33.04 -71.16
CA GLU A 541 -44.58 33.92 -71.11
C GLU A 541 -44.20 35.39 -71.25
N TYR A 542 -43.16 35.84 -70.52
CA TYR A 542 -42.65 37.20 -70.64
C TYR A 542 -42.12 37.53 -72.04
N LYS A 543 -41.38 36.60 -72.68
CA LYS A 543 -40.93 36.76 -74.09
C LYS A 543 -42.11 36.92 -75.05
N ASN A 544 -43.12 36.06 -74.93
CA ASN A 544 -44.28 36.09 -75.81
C ASN A 544 -45.08 37.39 -75.66
N ALA A 545 -45.26 37.87 -74.42
CA ALA A 545 -45.88 39.16 -74.14
C ALA A 545 -45.08 40.33 -74.73
N HIS A 546 -43.76 40.36 -74.52
CA HIS A 546 -42.88 41.42 -75.03
C HIS A 546 -42.82 41.45 -76.57
N GLN A 547 -42.83 40.28 -77.22
CA GLN A 547 -42.89 40.19 -78.69
C GLN A 547 -44.25 40.65 -79.25
N SER A 548 -45.34 40.41 -78.52
CA SER A 548 -46.69 40.88 -78.89
C SER A 548 -46.79 42.42 -78.80
N VAL A 549 -46.23 43.04 -77.75
CA VAL A 549 -46.19 44.50 -77.60
C VAL A 549 -45.38 45.15 -78.73
N LEU A 550 -44.15 44.68 -78.97
CA LEU A 550 -43.31 45.19 -80.06
C LEU A 550 -43.97 45.03 -81.43
N ALA A 551 -44.68 43.93 -81.69
CA ALA A 551 -45.41 43.74 -82.95
C ALA A 551 -46.52 44.78 -83.13
N GLY A 552 -47.31 45.04 -82.09
CA GLY A 552 -48.40 46.04 -82.13
C GLY A 552 -47.94 47.50 -82.12
N GLU A 553 -46.68 47.78 -81.77
CA GLU A 553 -46.06 49.10 -81.94
C GLU A 553 -45.53 49.29 -83.37
N LEU A 554 -44.88 48.26 -83.92
CA LEU A 554 -44.35 48.23 -85.28
C LEU A 554 -45.47 48.30 -86.35
N GLU A 555 -46.65 47.71 -86.08
CA GLU A 555 -47.85 47.89 -86.92
C GLU A 555 -48.36 49.34 -86.93
N LYS A 556 -48.25 50.09 -85.84
CA LYS A 556 -48.65 51.52 -85.79
C LYS A 556 -47.70 52.38 -86.61
N LEU A 557 -46.38 52.22 -86.43
CA LEU A 557 -45.39 52.94 -87.22
C LEU A 557 -45.60 52.69 -88.72
N ARG A 558 -45.87 51.44 -89.13
CA ARG A 558 -46.19 51.11 -90.54
C ARG A 558 -47.43 51.82 -91.06
N ALA A 559 -48.48 51.93 -90.25
CA ALA A 559 -49.69 52.67 -90.64
C ALA A 559 -49.42 54.18 -90.77
N GLN A 560 -48.61 54.76 -89.89
CA GLN A 560 -48.17 56.17 -89.96
C GLN A 560 -47.26 56.41 -91.17
N ARG A 561 -46.33 55.51 -91.44
CA ARG A 561 -45.43 55.56 -92.61
C ARG A 561 -46.21 55.52 -93.92
N MET A 562 -47.24 54.66 -94.03
CA MET A 562 -48.14 54.60 -95.19
C MET A 562 -48.93 55.90 -95.40
N GLN A 563 -49.29 56.62 -94.32
CA GLN A 563 -49.93 57.93 -94.41
C GLN A 563 -48.94 58.99 -94.93
N LEU A 564 -47.71 59.02 -94.39
CA LEU A 564 -46.66 59.94 -94.84
C LEU A 564 -46.19 59.66 -96.28
N GLU A 565 -46.11 58.39 -96.71
CA GLU A 565 -45.86 58.01 -98.10
C GLU A 565 -46.93 58.61 -99.04
N ALA A 566 -48.21 58.50 -98.66
CA ALA A 566 -49.32 59.09 -99.42
C ALA A 566 -49.35 60.62 -99.41
N GLU A 567 -48.81 61.28 -98.38
CA GLU A 567 -48.67 62.74 -98.31
C GLU A 567 -47.46 63.25 -99.07
N ALA A 568 -46.33 62.54 -99.03
CA ALA A 568 -45.17 62.80 -99.87
C ALA A 568 -45.51 62.65 -101.36
N GLU A 569 -46.32 61.64 -101.74
CA GLU A 569 -46.86 61.53 -103.10
C GLU A 569 -47.70 62.75 -103.50
N ARG A 570 -48.56 63.27 -102.61
CA ARG A 570 -49.35 64.49 -102.88
C ARG A 570 -48.45 65.70 -103.07
N ALA A 571 -47.44 65.88 -102.21
CA ALA A 571 -46.45 66.97 -102.32
C ALA A 571 -45.61 66.89 -103.61
N GLN A 572 -45.21 65.68 -104.03
CA GLN A 572 -44.53 65.50 -105.31
C GLN A 572 -45.43 65.85 -106.50
N ARG A 573 -46.71 65.48 -106.47
CA ARG A 573 -47.70 65.81 -107.51
C ARG A 573 -47.93 67.32 -107.61
N THR A 574 -48.10 68.03 -106.49
CA THR A 574 -48.28 69.50 -106.50
C THR A 574 -47.01 70.23 -106.93
N LEU A 575 -45.82 69.75 -106.55
CA LEU A 575 -44.55 70.28 -107.06
C LEU A 575 -44.39 70.08 -108.57
N ALA A 576 -44.75 68.91 -109.10
CA ALA A 576 -44.71 68.63 -110.53
C ALA A 576 -45.70 69.51 -111.32
N GLU A 577 -46.89 69.77 -110.78
CA GLU A 577 -47.87 70.68 -111.37
C GLU A 577 -47.39 72.14 -111.33
N ALA A 578 -46.89 72.62 -110.19
CA ALA A 578 -46.30 73.96 -110.08
C ALA A 578 -45.14 74.15 -111.06
N GLN A 579 -44.27 73.15 -111.22
CA GLN A 579 -43.21 73.17 -112.24
C GLN A 579 -43.75 73.16 -113.68
N ARG A 580 -44.90 72.53 -113.96
CA ARG A 580 -45.52 72.58 -115.30
C ARG A 580 -46.02 74.00 -115.61
N ILE A 581 -46.79 74.58 -114.69
CA ILE A 581 -47.35 75.94 -114.82
C ILE A 581 -46.21 76.96 -114.91
N GLN A 582 -45.14 76.82 -114.12
CA GLN A 582 -43.92 77.64 -114.20
C GLN A 582 -43.25 77.59 -115.60
N ARG A 583 -43.13 76.39 -116.20
CA ARG A 583 -42.57 76.24 -117.56
C ARG A 583 -43.46 76.86 -118.63
N GLU A 584 -44.79 76.78 -118.46
CA GLU A 584 -45.77 77.42 -119.33
C GLU A 584 -45.70 78.96 -119.23
N ALA A 585 -45.69 79.52 -118.01
CA ALA A 585 -45.51 80.95 -117.75
C ALA A 585 -44.17 81.48 -118.31
N GLN A 586 -43.06 80.78 -118.06
CA GLN A 586 -41.74 81.16 -118.58
C GLN A 586 -41.69 81.13 -120.12
N LYS A 587 -42.39 80.18 -120.76
CA LYS A 587 -42.52 80.11 -122.21
C LYS A 587 -43.32 81.30 -122.75
N ASN A 588 -44.40 81.69 -122.08
CA ASN A 588 -45.21 82.86 -122.45
C ASN A 588 -44.40 84.15 -122.31
N GLN A 589 -43.71 84.35 -121.18
CA GLN A 589 -42.80 85.48 -120.93
C GLN A 589 -41.72 85.59 -122.02
N LYS A 590 -41.02 84.48 -122.33
CA LYS A 590 -39.99 84.42 -123.39
C LYS A 590 -40.55 84.67 -124.79
N ASN A 591 -41.78 84.24 -125.07
CA ASN A 591 -42.44 84.53 -126.34
C ASN A 591 -42.79 86.02 -126.47
N ALA A 592 -43.42 86.60 -125.43
CA ALA A 592 -43.75 88.02 -125.39
C ALA A 592 -42.49 88.89 -125.58
N GLN A 593 -41.41 88.60 -124.85
CA GLN A 593 -40.11 89.27 -125.01
C GLN A 593 -39.60 89.22 -126.46
N ARG A 594 -39.65 88.05 -127.09
CA ARG A 594 -39.17 87.85 -128.48
C ARG A 594 -40.01 88.59 -129.52
N GLU A 595 -41.31 88.78 -129.30
CA GLU A 595 -42.13 89.64 -130.17
C GLU A 595 -41.83 91.12 -129.96
N LEU A 596 -41.62 91.53 -128.71
CA LEU A 596 -41.21 92.88 -128.31
C LEU A 596 -39.87 93.29 -128.94
N GLU A 597 -38.85 92.42 -128.86
CA GLU A 597 -37.54 92.61 -129.49
C GLU A 597 -37.65 92.72 -131.02
N LYS A 598 -38.43 91.84 -131.67
CA LYS A 598 -38.69 91.90 -133.12
C LYS A 598 -39.34 93.21 -133.53
N LEU A 599 -40.36 93.67 -132.81
CA LEU A 599 -41.08 94.90 -133.17
C LEU A 599 -40.24 96.15 -132.91
N ARG A 600 -39.49 96.21 -131.79
CA ARG A 600 -38.51 97.27 -131.53
C ARG A 600 -37.39 97.31 -132.60
N SER A 601 -37.03 96.19 -133.23
CA SER A 601 -36.07 96.19 -134.34
C SER A 601 -36.61 96.80 -135.67
N SER A 602 -37.90 97.11 -135.76
CA SER A 602 -38.59 97.45 -137.02
C SER A 602 -38.90 98.94 -137.25
N GLU A 603 -38.38 99.84 -136.40
CA GLU A 603 -38.79 101.26 -136.27
C GLU A 603 -38.67 102.18 -137.51
N LYS A 604 -38.12 101.73 -138.64
CA LYS A 604 -37.85 102.54 -139.84
C LYS A 604 -39.10 102.85 -140.72
N ARG A 605 -40.30 102.83 -140.16
CA ARG A 605 -41.58 102.97 -140.91
C ARG A 605 -42.28 104.31 -140.69
N SER A 606 -42.92 104.82 -141.75
CA SER A 606 -43.39 106.21 -141.82
C SER A 606 -44.80 106.44 -141.28
N GLY A 607 -44.99 107.54 -140.54
CA GLY A 607 -46.31 108.13 -140.28
C GLY A 607 -47.33 107.20 -139.63
N GLN A 608 -48.30 106.75 -140.43
CA GLN A 608 -49.46 105.98 -139.98
C GLN A 608 -49.13 104.57 -139.45
N GLU A 609 -48.08 103.91 -139.95
CA GLU A 609 -47.64 102.63 -139.40
C GLU A 609 -47.04 102.79 -138.01
N LYS A 610 -46.30 103.89 -137.77
CA LYS A 610 -45.57 104.11 -136.51
C LYS A 610 -46.51 104.18 -135.30
N ALA A 611 -47.64 104.88 -135.42
CA ALA A 611 -48.64 104.95 -134.34
C ALA A 611 -49.24 103.57 -133.97
N LYS A 612 -49.51 102.73 -134.97
CA LYS A 612 -49.99 101.35 -134.75
C LYS A 612 -48.91 100.47 -134.11
N LEU A 613 -47.65 100.65 -134.51
CA LEU A 613 -46.49 100.00 -133.91
C LEU A 613 -46.32 100.39 -132.44
N THR A 614 -46.37 101.68 -132.10
CA THR A 614 -46.26 102.13 -130.70
C THR A 614 -47.38 101.56 -129.82
N ALA A 615 -48.62 101.55 -130.31
CA ALA A 615 -49.74 100.95 -129.59
C ALA A 615 -49.55 99.43 -129.36
N ARG A 616 -49.10 98.70 -130.38
CA ARG A 616 -48.84 97.25 -130.27
C ARG A 616 -47.63 96.93 -129.39
N ILE A 617 -46.62 97.81 -129.34
CA ILE A 617 -45.48 97.69 -128.42
C ILE A 617 -45.98 97.85 -126.97
N HIS A 618 -46.77 98.88 -126.66
CA HIS A 618 -47.34 99.06 -125.32
C HIS A 618 -48.24 97.88 -124.90
N GLU A 619 -49.06 97.36 -125.82
CA GLU A 619 -49.88 96.15 -125.57
C GLU A 619 -49.02 94.92 -125.21
N LEU A 620 -47.89 94.74 -125.90
CA LEU A 620 -46.94 93.65 -125.63
C LEU A 620 -46.08 93.88 -124.39
N GLU A 621 -45.78 95.14 -124.03
CA GLU A 621 -45.13 95.50 -122.77
C GLU A 621 -46.02 95.19 -121.58
N GLU A 622 -47.33 95.48 -121.69
CA GLU A 622 -48.30 95.08 -120.67
C GLU A 622 -48.46 93.55 -120.58
N GLN A 623 -48.54 92.84 -121.73
CA GLN A 623 -48.57 91.37 -121.76
C GLN A 623 -47.30 90.75 -121.16
N PHE A 624 -46.11 91.32 -121.45
CA PHE A 624 -44.85 90.88 -120.85
C PHE A 624 -44.78 91.15 -119.34
N SER A 625 -45.30 92.29 -118.87
CA SER A 625 -45.38 92.60 -117.44
C SER A 625 -46.32 91.65 -116.70
N ARG A 626 -47.50 91.36 -117.27
CA ARG A 626 -48.46 90.38 -116.73
C ARG A 626 -47.82 88.98 -116.68
N ALA A 627 -47.24 88.50 -117.79
CA ALA A 627 -46.56 87.20 -117.86
C ALA A 627 -45.35 87.10 -116.91
N SER A 628 -44.68 88.21 -116.61
CA SER A 628 -43.57 88.25 -115.65
C SER A 628 -44.05 88.12 -114.21
N HIS A 629 -45.14 88.81 -113.82
CA HIS A 629 -45.73 88.63 -112.50
C HIS A 629 -46.40 87.26 -112.33
N GLU A 630 -47.00 86.70 -113.38
CA GLU A 630 -47.46 85.30 -113.40
C GLU A 630 -46.27 84.34 -113.16
N PHE A 631 -45.15 84.55 -113.85
CA PHE A 631 -43.94 83.74 -113.63
C PHE A 631 -43.41 83.87 -112.19
N GLU A 632 -43.28 85.08 -111.64
CA GLU A 632 -42.89 85.31 -110.23
C GLU A 632 -43.84 84.65 -109.22
N ALA A 633 -45.14 84.67 -109.48
CA ALA A 633 -46.13 83.98 -108.65
C ALA A 633 -45.96 82.46 -108.71
N THR A 634 -45.67 81.89 -109.89
CA THR A 634 -45.41 80.45 -110.05
C THR A 634 -44.09 80.01 -109.43
N GLU A 635 -43.05 80.84 -109.43
CA GLU A 635 -41.81 80.58 -108.68
C GLU A 635 -42.07 80.49 -107.16
N ARG A 636 -42.84 81.42 -106.59
CA ARG A 636 -43.22 81.35 -105.17
C ARG A 636 -44.08 80.12 -104.86
N ALA A 637 -45.05 79.80 -105.72
CA ALA A 637 -45.88 78.59 -105.56
C ALA A 637 -45.05 77.31 -105.62
N ARG A 638 -44.08 77.24 -106.53
CA ARG A 638 -43.11 76.12 -106.61
C ARG A 638 -42.27 76.04 -105.34
N GLN A 639 -41.68 77.14 -104.87
CA GLN A 639 -40.85 77.14 -103.65
C GLN A 639 -41.60 76.63 -102.42
N VAL A 640 -42.89 76.98 -102.27
CA VAL A 640 -43.75 76.44 -101.21
C VAL A 640 -43.99 74.93 -101.36
N ALA A 641 -44.24 74.45 -102.59
CA ALA A 641 -44.39 73.01 -102.85
C ALA A 641 -43.08 72.22 -102.66
N GLU A 642 -41.93 72.82 -102.97
CA GLU A 642 -40.60 72.24 -102.81
C GLU A 642 -40.25 72.11 -101.31
N ALA A 643 -40.53 73.14 -100.50
CA ALA A 643 -40.43 73.07 -99.04
C ALA A 643 -41.40 72.06 -98.40
N ALA A 644 -42.62 71.91 -98.93
CA ALA A 644 -43.58 70.92 -98.44
C ALA A 644 -43.14 69.46 -98.74
N ARG A 645 -42.51 69.23 -99.89
CA ARG A 645 -41.85 67.95 -100.21
C ARG A 645 -40.72 67.66 -99.22
N ASP A 646 -39.90 68.65 -98.90
CA ASP A 646 -38.71 68.44 -98.07
C ASP A 646 -39.06 68.20 -96.60
N ALA A 647 -40.11 68.87 -96.10
CA ALA A 647 -40.67 68.58 -94.78
C ALA A 647 -41.23 67.15 -94.68
N THR A 648 -42.07 66.73 -95.64
CA THR A 648 -42.66 65.37 -95.65
C THR A 648 -41.61 64.27 -95.86
N ALA A 649 -40.56 64.53 -96.65
CA ALA A 649 -39.44 63.59 -96.81
C ALA A 649 -38.64 63.41 -95.51
N ALA A 650 -38.31 64.50 -94.80
CA ALA A 650 -37.57 64.45 -93.55
C ALA A 650 -38.37 63.80 -92.39
N GLU A 651 -39.70 63.88 -92.42
CA GLU A 651 -40.57 63.22 -91.46
C GLU A 651 -40.71 61.71 -91.76
N LEU A 652 -40.78 61.34 -93.04
CA LEU A 652 -40.75 59.94 -93.49
C LEU A 652 -39.41 59.25 -93.14
N GLU A 653 -38.27 59.92 -93.31
CA GLU A 653 -36.94 59.40 -92.95
C GLU A 653 -36.83 59.10 -91.44
N ARG A 654 -37.35 59.99 -90.58
CA ARG A 654 -37.41 59.75 -89.13
C ARG A 654 -38.28 58.55 -88.76
N GLN A 655 -39.43 58.37 -89.43
CA GLN A 655 -40.29 57.21 -89.19
C GLN A 655 -39.66 55.90 -89.68
N GLN A 656 -38.81 55.94 -90.72
CA GLN A 656 -38.00 54.80 -91.13
C GLN A 656 -36.93 54.45 -90.08
N GLU A 657 -36.21 55.45 -89.53
CA GLU A 657 -35.29 55.22 -88.41
C GLU A 657 -35.99 54.62 -87.18
N GLU A 658 -37.22 55.03 -86.86
CA GLU A 658 -37.98 54.48 -85.73
C GLU A 658 -38.47 53.04 -86.00
N GLU A 659 -38.90 52.70 -87.22
CA GLU A 659 -39.23 51.31 -87.59
C GLU A 659 -37.99 50.40 -87.50
N ASP A 660 -36.84 50.84 -88.02
CA ASP A 660 -35.59 50.07 -88.01
C ASP A 660 -35.03 49.86 -86.59
N ARG A 661 -35.16 50.86 -85.70
CA ARG A 661 -34.79 50.70 -84.28
C ARG A 661 -35.65 49.64 -83.58
N LEU A 662 -36.97 49.65 -83.80
CA LEU A 662 -37.85 48.60 -83.25
C LEU A 662 -37.64 47.23 -83.93
N LEU A 663 -37.15 47.18 -85.17
CA LEU A 663 -36.75 45.94 -85.82
C LEU A 663 -35.47 45.33 -85.21
N ASP A 664 -34.48 46.16 -84.84
CA ASP A 664 -33.29 45.71 -84.13
C ASP A 664 -33.64 45.27 -82.69
N ASP A 665 -34.41 46.07 -81.94
CA ASP A 665 -34.88 45.68 -80.59
C ASP A 665 -35.80 44.44 -80.59
N ARG A 666 -36.51 44.16 -81.69
CA ARG A 666 -37.24 42.90 -81.89
C ARG A 666 -36.34 41.71 -82.19
N GLN A 667 -35.18 41.92 -82.84
CA GLN A 667 -34.16 40.88 -83.07
C GLN A 667 -33.29 40.63 -81.84
N ARG A 668 -33.05 41.66 -81.02
CA ARG A 668 -32.37 41.59 -79.72
C ARG A 668 -33.29 40.92 -78.68
N ILE A 669 -33.27 39.59 -78.64
CA ILE A 669 -34.11 38.77 -77.74
C ILE A 669 -33.84 39.10 -76.26
N ILE A 670 -34.60 40.07 -75.75
CA ILE A 670 -34.47 40.73 -74.44
C ILE A 670 -33.16 41.54 -74.33
N GLY A 671 -33.27 42.84 -74.04
CA GLY A 671 -32.13 43.72 -73.75
C GLY A 671 -31.19 43.11 -72.69
N PRO A 672 -29.86 43.17 -72.88
CA PRO A 672 -28.90 42.32 -72.18
C PRO A 672 -28.99 42.42 -70.66
N ASP A 673 -29.24 43.62 -70.13
CA ASP A 673 -29.40 43.85 -68.69
C ASP A 673 -30.65 43.17 -68.11
N LYS A 674 -31.77 43.17 -68.84
CA LYS A 674 -33.03 42.54 -68.38
C LYS A 674 -32.94 41.02 -68.42
N LEU A 675 -32.27 40.47 -69.44
CA LEU A 675 -31.95 39.04 -69.49
C LEU A 675 -30.94 38.63 -68.41
N ALA A 676 -29.96 39.49 -68.10
CA ALA A 676 -29.03 39.28 -67.00
C ALA A 676 -29.73 39.41 -65.62
N GLU A 677 -30.68 40.31 -65.46
CA GLU A 677 -31.50 40.47 -64.25
C GLU A 677 -32.34 39.21 -63.98
N LEU A 678 -33.08 38.72 -64.98
CA LEU A 678 -33.86 37.48 -64.88
C LEU A 678 -32.98 36.25 -64.59
N LYS A 679 -31.81 36.14 -65.25
CA LYS A 679 -30.81 35.10 -64.92
C LYS A 679 -30.30 35.23 -63.49
N ARG A 680 -29.99 36.44 -63.01
CA ARG A 680 -29.60 36.70 -61.60
C ARG A 680 -30.73 36.49 -60.60
N MET A 681 -32.00 36.47 -60.99
CA MET A 681 -33.12 36.08 -60.13
C MET A 681 -33.23 34.56 -60.03
N ARG A 682 -33.20 33.85 -61.17
CA ARG A 682 -33.08 32.37 -61.23
C ARG A 682 -31.89 31.88 -60.39
N ASP A 683 -30.71 32.47 -60.58
CA ASP A 683 -29.47 32.06 -59.92
C ASP A 683 -29.48 32.33 -58.40
N ARG A 684 -30.30 33.28 -57.92
CA ARG A 684 -30.56 33.48 -56.48
C ARG A 684 -31.54 32.44 -55.94
N LEU A 685 -32.67 32.23 -56.61
CA LEU A 685 -33.70 31.24 -56.23
C LEU A 685 -33.12 29.80 -56.16
N VAL A 686 -32.25 29.43 -57.10
CA VAL A 686 -31.54 28.14 -57.10
C VAL A 686 -30.32 28.14 -56.14
N GLY A 687 -29.72 29.32 -55.91
CA GLY A 687 -28.43 29.48 -55.23
C GLY A 687 -28.47 29.41 -53.70
N ASP A 688 -29.49 29.96 -53.03
CA ASP A 688 -29.47 30.18 -51.58
C ASP A 688 -29.37 28.89 -50.74
N SER A 689 -29.70 27.73 -51.31
CA SER A 689 -29.49 26.42 -50.69
C SER A 689 -28.00 26.06 -50.44
N GLN A 690 -27.02 26.79 -51.01
CA GLN A 690 -25.59 26.55 -50.73
C GLN A 690 -25.11 27.07 -49.35
N GLY A 691 -25.88 27.94 -48.67
CA GLY A 691 -25.48 28.53 -47.39
C GLY A 691 -25.17 27.49 -46.29
N GLY A 692 -25.79 26.31 -46.35
CA GLY A 692 -25.62 25.24 -45.36
C GLY A 692 -24.19 24.68 -45.21
N LYS A 693 -23.30 24.85 -46.20
CA LYS A 693 -21.94 24.28 -46.14
C LYS A 693 -20.99 24.98 -45.15
N ARG A 694 -21.25 26.23 -44.73
CA ARG A 694 -20.36 26.95 -43.79
C ARG A 694 -20.61 26.70 -42.31
N ARG A 695 -21.66 25.95 -41.92
CA ARG A 695 -22.01 25.64 -40.51
C ARG A 695 -21.67 24.21 -40.06
N LYS A 696 -20.70 23.53 -40.69
CA LYS A 696 -20.17 22.22 -40.25
C LYS A 696 -18.78 22.30 -39.57
N LYS A 697 -18.50 23.39 -38.86
CA LYS A 697 -17.27 23.56 -38.06
C LYS A 697 -17.53 24.39 -36.79
N ALA A 698 -18.55 23.99 -36.05
CA ALA A 698 -18.88 24.34 -34.67
C ALA A 698 -19.47 23.07 -34.04
#